data_AF-A0A0S8KWS9-F1
#
_entry.id   AF-A0A0S8KWS9-F1
#
_cell.length_a   1.000
_cell.length_b   1.000
_cell.length_c   1.000
_cell.angle_alpha   90.00
_cell.angle_beta   90.00
_cell.angle_gamma   90.00
#
_symmetry.space_group_name_H-M   'P 1'
#
loop_
_entity.id
_entity.type
_entity.pdbx_description
1 polymer ?
#
loop_
_entity_poly.entity_id
_entity_poly.type
_entity_poly.pdbx_seq_one_letter_code
_entity_poly.pdbx_strand_id
1 'polypeptide(L)'
;MSAHFPKFVQSSGSQENCYMNHCHKKLFCLFLPALFLTFTSFSQKVPEAWLKSEFILLLTSYVTWPEETELDTFRIGILGADKVYSMLGMKADLQTLKNKPVSVEHFRRIRDVHPVQVLFLGDDKQAALKRVFKRFKDEPVLIITDSATNYDYTMLNLLSKGMAGKPFEVNKANIENAGLSLSYEILYFGGREDDLRLVVRESERLREELVSNLDSLQHELSNRLEELAETSLSLEQRTAEINNLNNAIDQHTEQLSNLSEDVNLKQMDLEDKIRLLGSQEKRIQQKEQEIIEMNQRISEKEKEISEQMKILDEGTRTREAQQAMIEEQEARIKIQSDQIEQQKLLLGFFIILSLLILTMIFLIYRAYRVKKRANRILREKNRIIQEQNRAISQQKEEIEAQRDQLRNVNREIERQHENITASIYYGLTIQQAILPHPKEIERIFESFVLFYPKDIVSGDFYWFSNLGQDRAGDKTIFIAAIDCTGHGVPGAFLSMIGSRMLSAIVNESKVRETDTILELVDQRLRHALNQPKSENVDGMDICLCKIIRKATQKEKDQRIYLSFSGAKRSLFLKRKGKEVEIIKGDRRTTGGGHFNPNPFSKHELSLHTGDRIYLTTDGLMDQHSPSRIRFRSIRFVQFLNQYGNLPMKEQQTRLEAELHDYRSTENQTDDITVIGLKL
;
A
#
# COMPACT_ATOMS: atom_id res chain seq x y z
N MET A 1 -14.27 47.44 44.30
CA MET A 1 -15.55 47.65 43.58
C MET A 1 -15.57 46.70 42.40
N SER A 2 -16.62 45.86 42.35
CA SER A 2 -17.04 44.88 41.32
C SER A 2 -15.95 43.93 40.77
N ALA A 3 -15.68 42.76 41.35
CA ALA A 3 -16.49 41.51 41.40
C ALA A 3 -16.74 40.93 39.99
N HIS A 4 -16.27 39.74 39.60
CA HIS A 4 -16.52 38.44 40.25
C HIS A 4 -15.42 37.39 40.04
N PHE A 5 -14.99 36.81 41.16
CA PHE A 5 -14.80 35.37 41.43
C PHE A 5 -15.69 35.09 42.69
N PRO A 6 -15.84 33.88 43.31
CA PRO A 6 -15.38 32.50 42.99
C PRO A 6 -16.42 31.39 43.35
N LYS A 7 -15.94 30.12 43.41
CA LYS A 7 -16.30 28.95 44.28
C LYS A 7 -16.86 27.74 43.50
N PHE A 8 -16.26 26.55 43.46
CA PHE A 8 -15.68 25.62 44.46
C PHE A 8 -16.64 25.20 45.59
N VAL A 9 -16.90 23.88 45.66
CA VAL A 9 -17.25 22.97 46.79
C VAL A 9 -18.14 21.85 46.20
N GLN A 10 -18.20 20.58 46.60
CA GLN A 10 -17.34 19.60 47.28
C GLN A 10 -18.28 18.37 47.47
N SER A 11 -17.74 17.14 47.33
CA SER A 11 -18.14 15.90 48.04
C SER A 11 -19.62 15.44 48.14
N SER A 12 -19.88 14.24 47.62
CA SER A 12 -20.48 13.09 48.34
C SER A 12 -20.26 11.86 47.44
N GLY A 13 -19.62 10.75 47.80
CA GLY A 13 -19.56 10.10 49.10
C GLY A 13 -20.64 9.02 49.18
N SER A 14 -20.22 7.74 49.08
CA SER A 14 -20.97 6.50 49.41
C SER A 14 -22.21 6.20 48.52
N GLN A 15 -22.63 4.97 48.24
CA GLN A 15 -22.42 3.70 48.93
C GLN A 15 -22.82 2.54 48.00
N GLU A 16 -22.25 1.39 48.31
CA GLU A 16 -22.66 0.03 47.96
C GLU A 16 -24.16 -0.15 47.64
N ASN A 17 -24.45 -0.94 46.62
CA ASN A 17 -25.45 -2.00 46.77
C ASN A 17 -25.14 -3.18 45.85
N CYS A 18 -24.48 -4.15 46.47
CA CYS A 18 -24.54 -5.55 46.11
C CYS A 18 -26.00 -6.02 46.31
N TYR A 19 -26.65 -6.50 45.26
CA TYR A 19 -27.77 -7.43 45.39
C TYR A 19 -27.50 -8.63 44.49
N MET A 20 -27.01 -9.69 45.13
CA MET A 20 -27.00 -11.05 44.62
C MET A 20 -28.39 -11.68 44.77
N ASN A 21 -28.69 -12.53 43.78
CA ASN A 21 -29.58 -13.70 43.82
C ASN A 21 -31.11 -13.51 43.72
N HIS A 22 -31.64 -13.90 42.55
CA HIS A 22 -32.18 -15.24 42.25
C HIS A 22 -33.51 -15.19 41.48
N CYS A 23 -33.69 -16.20 40.60
CA CYS A 23 -34.94 -16.63 39.98
C CYS A 23 -35.62 -15.68 38.97
N HIS A 24 -35.48 -15.97 37.68
CA HIS A 24 -36.57 -16.61 36.93
C HIS A 24 -36.07 -17.14 35.57
N LYS A 25 -35.75 -18.45 35.55
CA LYS A 25 -36.00 -19.29 34.38
C LYS A 25 -37.52 -19.42 34.25
N LYS A 26 -38.10 -18.89 33.17
CA LYS A 26 -39.27 -19.38 32.40
C LYS A 26 -40.01 -18.21 31.75
N LEU A 27 -40.51 -18.51 30.54
CA LEU A 27 -41.61 -17.84 29.84
C LEU A 27 -41.27 -16.55 29.08
N PHE A 28 -40.86 -16.70 27.82
CA PHE A 28 -41.66 -16.18 26.70
C PHE A 28 -41.33 -16.94 25.40
N CYS A 29 -41.66 -18.24 25.41
CA CYS A 29 -42.17 -18.91 24.21
C CYS A 29 -43.59 -18.39 24.01
N LEU A 30 -43.79 -17.42 23.10
CA LEU A 30 -45.11 -17.04 22.58
C LEU A 30 -44.90 -15.97 21.50
N PHE A 31 -44.62 -16.41 20.27
CA PHE A 31 -45.01 -15.76 19.00
C PHE A 31 -44.45 -16.55 17.81
N LEU A 32 -44.98 -17.77 17.60
CA LEU A 32 -45.07 -18.45 16.30
C LEU A 32 -45.88 -19.75 16.45
N PRO A 33 -47.21 -19.65 16.62
CA PRO A 33 -48.10 -20.62 16.00
C PRO A 33 -49.27 -19.89 15.33
N ALA A 34 -49.05 -19.40 14.12
CA ALA A 34 -50.11 -18.89 13.24
C ALA A 34 -50.04 -19.50 11.82
N LEU A 35 -49.39 -20.66 11.67
CA LEU A 35 -49.41 -21.42 10.42
C LEU A 35 -49.42 -22.95 10.66
N PHE A 36 -50.01 -23.39 11.77
CA PHE A 36 -50.28 -24.80 12.07
C PHE A 36 -51.74 -24.91 12.52
N LEU A 37 -52.67 -24.74 11.59
CA LEU A 37 -54.08 -25.21 11.67
C LEU A 37 -54.80 -24.79 10.38
N THR A 38 -54.49 -25.47 9.28
CA THR A 38 -55.40 -25.90 8.20
C THR A 38 -54.55 -26.50 7.08
N PHE A 39 -54.06 -27.72 7.29
CA PHE A 39 -53.88 -28.71 6.23
C PHE A 39 -53.73 -30.06 6.92
N THR A 40 -54.86 -30.64 7.35
CA THR A 40 -55.02 -32.09 7.30
C THR A 40 -55.03 -32.48 5.82
N SER A 41 -53.89 -32.40 5.16
CA SER A 41 -53.71 -32.94 3.82
C SER A 41 -53.57 -34.44 3.98
N PHE A 42 -54.48 -35.17 3.34
CA PHE A 42 -54.38 -36.59 3.06
C PHE A 42 -52.92 -37.02 2.86
N SER A 43 -52.42 -37.94 3.68
CA SER A 43 -51.25 -38.74 3.32
C SER A 43 -51.65 -39.65 2.16
N GLN A 44 -51.62 -39.11 0.93
CA GLN A 44 -51.52 -39.95 -0.26
C GLN A 44 -50.14 -40.59 -0.21
N LYS A 45 -50.07 -41.91 -0.03
CA LYS A 45 -48.83 -42.67 -0.28
C LYS A 45 -48.36 -42.29 -1.68
N VAL A 46 -47.15 -41.73 -1.78
CA VAL A 46 -46.52 -41.42 -3.06
C VAL A 46 -46.55 -42.69 -3.91
N PRO A 47 -47.10 -42.66 -5.14
CA PRO A 47 -47.16 -43.85 -5.96
C PRO A 47 -45.76 -44.43 -6.19
N GLU A 48 -45.59 -45.73 -6.01
CA GLU A 48 -44.29 -46.41 -6.14
C GLU A 48 -43.62 -46.16 -7.50
N ALA A 49 -44.42 -46.09 -8.56
CA ALA A 49 -43.95 -45.74 -9.90
C ALA A 49 -43.34 -44.33 -9.96
N TRP A 50 -43.88 -43.37 -9.22
CA TRP A 50 -43.34 -42.00 -9.13
C TRP A 50 -41.97 -41.97 -8.49
N LEU A 51 -41.79 -42.75 -7.43
CA LEU A 51 -40.52 -42.88 -6.72
C LEU A 51 -39.47 -43.57 -7.60
N LYS A 52 -39.84 -44.67 -8.27
CA LYS A 52 -38.95 -45.39 -9.20
C LYS A 52 -38.51 -44.51 -10.36
N SER A 53 -39.41 -43.70 -10.94
CA SER A 53 -39.04 -42.72 -11.97
C SER A 53 -38.05 -41.67 -11.44
N GLU A 54 -38.18 -41.24 -10.18
CA GLU A 54 -37.26 -40.28 -9.57
C GLU A 54 -35.87 -40.90 -9.35
N PHE A 55 -35.82 -42.13 -8.84
CA PHE A 55 -34.56 -42.86 -8.66
C PHE A 55 -33.85 -43.13 -9.98
N ILE A 56 -34.59 -43.44 -11.05
CA ILE A 56 -33.99 -43.61 -12.39
C ILE A 56 -33.25 -42.34 -12.80
N LEU A 57 -33.87 -41.16 -12.68
CA LEU A 57 -33.24 -39.88 -13.03
C LEU A 57 -32.06 -39.53 -12.10
N LEU A 58 -32.27 -39.66 -10.78
CA LEU A 58 -31.26 -39.37 -9.77
C LEU A 58 -30.01 -40.25 -9.94
N LEU A 59 -30.17 -41.57 -10.01
CA LEU A 59 -29.05 -42.49 -10.11
C LEU A 59 -28.29 -42.34 -11.42
N THR A 60 -29.00 -42.01 -12.50
CA THR A 60 -28.37 -41.68 -13.79
C THR A 60 -27.44 -40.46 -13.69
N SER A 61 -27.72 -39.51 -12.78
CA SER A 61 -26.85 -38.34 -12.58
C SER A 61 -25.49 -38.67 -11.97
N TYR A 62 -25.33 -39.83 -11.32
CA TYR A 62 -24.08 -40.29 -10.71
C TYR A 62 -23.24 -41.21 -11.61
N VAL A 63 -23.74 -41.51 -12.81
CA VAL A 63 -23.02 -42.30 -13.81
C VAL A 63 -22.56 -41.37 -14.92
N THR A 64 -21.41 -41.69 -15.53
CA THR A 64 -20.81 -40.95 -16.65
C THR A 64 -20.56 -41.92 -17.81
N TRP A 65 -20.96 -41.52 -19.01
CA TRP A 65 -20.79 -42.31 -20.23
C TRP A 65 -19.54 -41.86 -21.02
N PRO A 66 -18.83 -42.76 -21.71
CA PRO A 66 -17.58 -42.45 -22.40
C PRO A 66 -17.76 -41.44 -23.56
N GLU A 67 -18.95 -41.37 -24.16
CA GLU A 67 -19.32 -40.41 -25.22
C GLU A 67 -20.45 -39.47 -24.76
N GLU A 68 -20.55 -39.21 -23.44
CA GLU A 68 -21.66 -38.44 -22.88
C GLU A 68 -21.76 -37.04 -23.50
N THR A 69 -20.66 -36.43 -23.94
CA THR A 69 -20.68 -35.10 -24.57
C THR A 69 -21.36 -35.09 -25.94
N GLU A 70 -21.31 -36.19 -26.68
CA GLU A 70 -21.73 -36.29 -28.09
C GLU A 70 -23.23 -36.60 -28.28
N LEU A 71 -23.93 -36.98 -27.20
CA LEU A 71 -25.36 -37.31 -27.28
C LEU A 71 -26.28 -36.08 -27.53
N ASP A 72 -27.11 -36.08 -28.55
CA ASP A 72 -28.09 -34.98 -28.73
C ASP A 72 -29.32 -35.13 -27.80
N THR A 73 -29.63 -36.36 -27.40
CA THR A 73 -30.80 -36.69 -26.58
C THR A 73 -30.42 -37.84 -25.67
N PHE A 74 -30.80 -37.74 -24.39
CA PHE A 74 -30.55 -38.79 -23.42
C PHE A 74 -31.71 -39.79 -23.45
N ARG A 75 -31.47 -41.00 -23.96
CA ARG A 75 -32.52 -42.01 -24.16
C ARG A 75 -32.60 -42.93 -22.96
N ILE A 76 -33.80 -43.02 -22.40
CA ILE A 76 -34.15 -43.97 -21.34
C ILE A 76 -35.16 -44.96 -21.88
N GLY A 77 -34.72 -46.20 -22.10
CA GLY A 77 -35.59 -47.31 -22.47
C GLY A 77 -36.25 -47.92 -21.24
N ILE A 78 -37.53 -48.23 -21.32
CA ILE A 78 -38.28 -48.97 -20.31
C ILE A 78 -38.79 -50.26 -20.93
N LEU A 79 -38.29 -51.39 -20.46
CA LEU A 79 -38.73 -52.72 -20.86
C LEU A 79 -39.72 -53.27 -19.81
N GLY A 80 -41.02 -53.24 -20.14
CA GLY A 80 -42.10 -53.57 -19.19
C GLY A 80 -42.58 -52.35 -18.39
N ALA A 81 -42.94 -52.54 -17.10
CA ALA A 81 -43.25 -51.50 -16.13
C ALA A 81 -44.07 -50.30 -16.65
N ASP A 82 -45.25 -50.56 -17.23
CA ASP A 82 -46.10 -49.55 -17.90
C ASP A 82 -46.35 -48.28 -17.05
N LYS A 83 -46.53 -48.45 -15.75
CA LYS A 83 -46.75 -47.32 -14.81
C LYS A 83 -45.52 -46.43 -14.65
N VAL A 84 -44.32 -47.01 -14.65
CA VAL A 84 -43.05 -46.26 -14.58
C VAL A 84 -42.81 -45.55 -15.91
N TYR A 85 -43.18 -46.16 -17.03
CA TYR A 85 -43.13 -45.51 -18.34
C TYR A 85 -44.00 -44.26 -18.41
N SER A 86 -45.28 -44.37 -18.07
CA SER A 86 -46.19 -43.21 -18.09
C SER A 86 -45.69 -42.08 -17.17
N MET A 87 -45.15 -42.44 -16.00
CA MET A 87 -44.70 -41.46 -15.01
C MET A 87 -43.36 -40.82 -15.38
N LEU A 88 -42.42 -41.60 -15.91
CA LEU A 88 -41.12 -41.09 -16.36
C LEU A 88 -41.28 -40.25 -17.62
N GLY A 89 -42.21 -40.60 -18.53
CA GLY A 89 -42.53 -39.80 -19.71
C GLY A 89 -43.01 -38.39 -19.34
N MET A 90 -43.99 -38.27 -18.44
CA MET A 90 -44.46 -36.95 -17.94
C MET A 90 -43.34 -36.13 -17.29
N LYS A 91 -42.38 -36.80 -16.66
CA LYS A 91 -41.23 -36.16 -16.01
C LYS A 91 -40.17 -35.74 -17.03
N ALA A 92 -39.86 -36.57 -18.01
CA ALA A 92 -38.84 -36.31 -19.03
C ALA A 92 -39.15 -35.07 -19.88
N ASP A 93 -40.43 -34.76 -20.09
CA ASP A 93 -40.86 -33.55 -20.82
C ASP A 93 -40.61 -32.24 -20.05
N LEU A 94 -40.40 -32.30 -18.72
CA LEU A 94 -40.31 -31.14 -17.84
C LEU A 94 -38.89 -30.84 -17.35
N GLN A 95 -37.92 -31.70 -17.63
CA GLN A 95 -36.56 -31.60 -17.08
C GLN A 95 -35.52 -32.15 -18.04
N THR A 96 -34.31 -31.60 -17.95
CA THR A 96 -33.15 -32.11 -18.67
C THR A 96 -32.31 -32.98 -17.75
N LEU A 97 -31.66 -33.99 -18.31
CA LEU A 97 -30.70 -34.82 -17.59
C LEU A 97 -29.32 -34.60 -18.20
N LYS A 98 -28.33 -34.24 -17.37
CA LYS A 98 -26.97 -33.90 -17.84
C LYS A 98 -26.95 -32.83 -18.95
N ASN A 99 -27.88 -31.87 -18.85
CA ASN A 99 -28.15 -30.79 -19.81
C ASN A 99 -28.60 -31.28 -21.20
N LYS A 100 -29.24 -32.46 -21.29
CA LYS A 100 -29.78 -33.02 -22.54
C LYS A 100 -31.28 -33.26 -22.39
N PRO A 101 -32.08 -33.06 -23.46
CA PRO A 101 -33.48 -33.47 -23.45
C PRO A 101 -33.57 -34.98 -23.24
N VAL A 102 -34.54 -35.43 -22.45
CA VAL A 102 -34.73 -36.83 -22.11
C VAL A 102 -35.79 -37.43 -23.02
N SER A 103 -35.48 -38.51 -23.73
CA SER A 103 -36.44 -39.27 -24.52
C SER A 103 -36.70 -40.60 -23.83
N VAL A 104 -37.97 -40.89 -23.53
CA VAL A 104 -38.36 -42.14 -22.86
C VAL A 104 -39.04 -43.06 -23.88
N GLU A 105 -38.48 -44.26 -24.04
CA GLU A 105 -38.94 -45.23 -25.04
C GLU A 105 -39.50 -46.48 -24.35
N HIS A 106 -40.66 -46.98 -24.78
CA HIS A 106 -41.29 -48.16 -24.18
C HIS A 106 -41.11 -49.41 -25.04
N PHE A 107 -40.55 -50.46 -24.46
CA PHE A 107 -40.33 -51.74 -25.11
C PHE A 107 -41.18 -52.82 -24.45
N ARG A 108 -41.93 -53.59 -25.26
CA ARG A 108 -42.70 -54.74 -24.78
C ARG A 108 -41.96 -56.06 -24.91
N ARG A 109 -40.99 -56.15 -25.84
CA ARG A 109 -40.20 -57.36 -26.12
C ARG A 109 -38.72 -57.00 -26.20
N ILE A 110 -37.85 -57.89 -25.68
CA ILE A 110 -36.39 -57.71 -25.69
C ILE A 110 -35.82 -57.51 -27.10
N ARG A 111 -36.41 -58.18 -28.10
CA ARG A 111 -35.93 -58.11 -29.50
C ARG A 111 -35.99 -56.70 -30.07
N ASP A 112 -36.93 -55.89 -29.58
CA ASP A 112 -37.20 -54.54 -30.07
C ASP A 112 -36.31 -53.49 -29.37
N VAL A 113 -35.63 -53.87 -28.29
CA VAL A 113 -34.71 -53.00 -27.56
C VAL A 113 -33.45 -52.79 -28.38
N HIS A 114 -33.20 -51.54 -28.74
CA HIS A 114 -31.93 -51.07 -29.29
C HIS A 114 -31.08 -50.39 -28.18
N PRO A 115 -29.81 -50.07 -28.45
CA PRO A 115 -28.96 -49.40 -27.48
C PRO A 115 -29.57 -48.05 -27.05
N VAL A 116 -29.58 -47.81 -25.74
CA VAL A 116 -30.06 -46.60 -25.06
C VAL A 116 -29.12 -46.31 -23.90
N GLN A 117 -29.03 -45.08 -23.39
CA GLN A 117 -28.09 -44.78 -22.30
C GLN A 117 -28.49 -45.48 -21.00
N VAL A 118 -29.79 -45.52 -20.72
CA VAL A 118 -30.34 -46.19 -19.54
C VAL A 118 -31.44 -47.14 -19.98
N LEU A 119 -31.36 -48.40 -19.57
CA LEU A 119 -32.40 -49.40 -19.79
C LEU A 119 -32.97 -49.82 -18.43
N PHE A 120 -34.19 -49.39 -18.14
CA PHE A 120 -34.93 -49.84 -16.97
C PHE A 120 -35.71 -51.13 -17.28
N LEU A 121 -35.47 -52.16 -16.49
CA LEU A 121 -36.17 -53.44 -16.56
C LEU A 121 -37.20 -53.54 -15.44
N GLY A 122 -38.47 -53.59 -15.82
CA GLY A 122 -39.57 -53.81 -14.89
C GLY A 122 -39.52 -55.16 -14.19
N ASP A 123 -40.13 -55.23 -13.02
CA ASP A 123 -40.31 -56.46 -12.24
C ASP A 123 -41.08 -57.54 -13.03
N ASP A 124 -42.01 -57.12 -13.88
CA ASP A 124 -42.77 -57.95 -14.81
C ASP A 124 -41.92 -58.61 -15.92
N LYS A 125 -40.64 -58.24 -16.04
CA LYS A 125 -39.69 -58.75 -17.04
C LYS A 125 -38.44 -59.40 -16.44
N GLN A 126 -38.42 -59.81 -15.17
CA GLN A 126 -37.21 -60.41 -14.57
C GLN A 126 -36.66 -61.65 -15.30
N ALA A 127 -37.51 -62.48 -15.91
CA ALA A 127 -37.08 -63.61 -16.74
C ALA A 127 -36.25 -63.19 -17.99
N ALA A 128 -36.28 -61.90 -18.35
CA ALA A 128 -35.47 -61.30 -19.40
C ALA A 128 -34.08 -60.88 -18.93
N LEU A 129 -33.86 -60.65 -17.63
CA LEU A 129 -32.68 -59.98 -17.08
C LEU A 129 -31.36 -60.54 -17.60
N LYS A 130 -31.15 -61.85 -17.49
CA LYS A 130 -29.93 -62.51 -17.96
C LYS A 130 -29.70 -62.31 -19.47
N ARG A 131 -30.77 -62.28 -20.28
CA ARG A 131 -30.67 -62.05 -21.73
C ARG A 131 -30.37 -60.58 -22.04
N VAL A 132 -30.99 -59.66 -21.31
CA VAL A 132 -30.76 -58.22 -21.43
C VAL A 132 -29.31 -57.89 -21.05
N PHE A 133 -28.86 -58.33 -19.87
CA PHE A 133 -27.49 -58.14 -19.41
C PHE A 133 -26.47 -58.70 -20.40
N LYS A 134 -26.63 -59.96 -20.84
CA LYS A 134 -25.70 -60.55 -21.82
C LYS A 134 -25.63 -59.81 -23.15
N ARG A 135 -26.74 -59.18 -23.56
CA ARG A 135 -26.80 -58.43 -24.82
C ARG A 135 -26.06 -57.08 -24.71
N PHE A 136 -26.18 -56.41 -23.57
CA PHE A 136 -25.70 -55.03 -23.39
C PHE A 136 -24.50 -54.89 -22.44
N LYS A 137 -23.94 -55.97 -21.89
CA LYS A 137 -22.85 -55.92 -20.89
C LYS A 137 -21.55 -55.26 -21.38
N ASP A 138 -21.31 -55.24 -22.69
CA ASP A 138 -20.12 -54.64 -23.30
C ASP A 138 -20.48 -53.36 -24.07
N GLU A 139 -21.73 -52.89 -23.95
CA GLU A 139 -22.21 -51.63 -24.51
C GLU A 139 -22.37 -50.60 -23.38
N PRO A 140 -22.20 -49.30 -23.63
CA PRO A 140 -22.35 -48.24 -22.63
C PRO A 140 -23.83 -47.98 -22.29
N VAL A 141 -24.52 -49.01 -21.82
CA VAL A 141 -25.94 -49.03 -21.43
C VAL A 141 -26.02 -49.33 -19.94
N LEU A 142 -26.52 -48.38 -19.15
CA LEU A 142 -26.76 -48.60 -17.73
C LEU A 142 -28.06 -49.38 -17.53
N ILE A 143 -27.95 -50.59 -17.00
CA ILE A 143 -29.10 -51.44 -16.72
C ILE A 143 -29.60 -51.18 -15.30
N ILE A 144 -30.77 -50.57 -15.18
CA ILE A 144 -31.47 -50.39 -13.90
C ILE A 144 -32.56 -51.45 -13.80
N THR A 145 -32.60 -52.19 -12.70
CA THR A 145 -33.56 -53.28 -12.51
C THR A 145 -34.50 -52.99 -11.36
N ASP A 146 -35.73 -53.47 -11.47
CA ASP A 146 -36.71 -53.42 -10.40
C ASP A 146 -36.74 -54.75 -9.64
N SER A 147 -36.22 -54.72 -8.42
CA SER A 147 -36.30 -55.80 -7.44
C SER A 147 -35.72 -57.12 -7.94
N ALA A 148 -34.67 -57.07 -8.77
CA ALA A 148 -34.04 -58.24 -9.34
C ALA A 148 -33.51 -59.18 -8.26
N THR A 149 -33.77 -60.48 -8.43
CA THR A 149 -33.37 -61.53 -7.49
C THR A 149 -31.96 -62.07 -7.74
N ASN A 150 -31.40 -61.86 -8.94
CA ASN A 150 -30.08 -62.34 -9.32
C ASN A 150 -29.14 -61.16 -9.60
N TYR A 151 -28.27 -60.89 -8.63
CA TYR A 151 -27.37 -59.73 -8.61
C TYR A 151 -26.28 -59.78 -9.70
N ASP A 152 -25.84 -60.98 -10.13
CA ASP A 152 -24.74 -61.14 -11.11
C ASP A 152 -25.05 -60.46 -12.45
N TYR A 153 -26.33 -60.28 -12.77
CA TYR A 153 -26.81 -59.68 -14.00
C TYR A 153 -27.36 -58.26 -13.79
N THR A 154 -27.08 -57.63 -12.65
CA THR A 154 -27.51 -56.26 -12.33
C THR A 154 -26.35 -55.29 -12.38
N MET A 155 -26.63 -54.04 -12.76
CA MET A 155 -25.71 -52.91 -12.61
C MET A 155 -26.22 -52.00 -11.48
N LEU A 156 -27.48 -51.57 -11.58
CA LEU A 156 -28.24 -50.95 -10.49
C LEU A 156 -29.53 -51.73 -10.25
N ASN A 157 -29.86 -52.00 -8.99
CA ASN A 157 -31.08 -52.71 -8.61
C ASN A 157 -31.86 -51.91 -7.58
N LEU A 158 -33.07 -51.45 -7.94
CA LEU A 158 -33.98 -50.77 -7.02
C LEU A 158 -34.70 -51.81 -6.16
N LEU A 159 -34.69 -51.66 -4.83
CA LEU A 159 -35.24 -52.66 -3.92
C LEU A 159 -36.65 -52.25 -3.44
N SER A 160 -37.67 -53.11 -3.65
CA SER A 160 -39.07 -52.81 -3.25
C SER A 160 -39.37 -52.90 -1.75
N LYS A 161 -38.49 -53.45 -0.90
CA LYS A 161 -38.78 -53.64 0.53
C LYS A 161 -38.46 -52.39 1.36
N GLY A 162 -39.40 -51.45 1.37
CA GLY A 162 -39.55 -50.40 2.39
C GLY A 162 -38.44 -49.35 2.44
N MET A 163 -38.79 -48.08 2.20
CA MET A 163 -37.91 -46.90 2.24
C MET A 163 -37.34 -46.56 3.64
N ALA A 164 -37.11 -47.56 4.49
CA ALA A 164 -36.37 -47.45 5.74
C ALA A 164 -35.02 -48.21 5.68
N GLY A 165 -34.75 -48.97 4.61
CA GLY A 165 -33.49 -49.67 4.37
C GLY A 165 -32.71 -49.17 3.16
N LYS A 166 -31.76 -49.97 2.67
CA LYS A 166 -30.94 -49.69 1.47
C LYS A 166 -31.86 -49.62 0.23
N PRO A 167 -32.06 -48.43 -0.39
CA PRO A 167 -33.08 -48.26 -1.43
C PRO A 167 -32.67 -48.85 -2.79
N PHE A 168 -31.38 -49.06 -2.99
CA PHE A 168 -30.83 -49.65 -4.21
C PHE A 168 -29.49 -50.32 -3.95
N GLU A 169 -29.11 -51.25 -4.82
CA GLU A 169 -27.79 -51.89 -4.82
C GLU A 169 -27.03 -51.52 -6.09
N VAL A 170 -25.74 -51.29 -5.93
CA VAL A 170 -24.82 -50.96 -7.01
C VAL A 170 -23.87 -52.12 -7.23
N ASN A 171 -23.73 -52.56 -8.47
CA ASN A 171 -22.69 -53.48 -8.91
C ASN A 171 -21.66 -52.73 -9.73
N LYS A 172 -20.69 -52.13 -9.01
CA LYS A 172 -19.63 -51.30 -9.59
C LYS A 172 -18.89 -52.02 -10.73
N ALA A 173 -18.51 -53.28 -10.51
CA ALA A 173 -17.77 -54.06 -11.51
C ALA A 173 -18.54 -54.21 -12.83
N ASN A 174 -19.85 -54.47 -12.76
CA ASN A 174 -20.67 -54.58 -13.97
C ASN A 174 -20.86 -53.23 -14.68
N ILE A 175 -20.90 -52.11 -13.94
CA ILE A 175 -20.99 -50.75 -14.50
C ILE A 175 -19.68 -50.38 -15.21
N GLU A 176 -18.53 -50.62 -14.57
CA GLU A 176 -17.21 -50.33 -15.15
C GLU A 176 -16.90 -51.21 -16.35
N ASN A 177 -17.30 -52.49 -16.33
CA ASN A 177 -17.15 -53.42 -17.46
C ASN A 177 -17.97 -52.99 -18.69
N ALA A 178 -19.08 -52.28 -18.49
CA ALA A 178 -19.86 -51.68 -19.57
C ALA A 178 -19.25 -50.35 -20.10
N GLY A 179 -18.07 -49.97 -19.62
CA GLY A 179 -17.38 -48.74 -20.01
C GLY A 179 -17.91 -47.47 -19.35
N LEU A 180 -18.72 -47.60 -18.27
CA LEU A 180 -19.31 -46.48 -17.55
C LEU A 180 -18.47 -46.11 -16.32
N SER A 181 -18.39 -44.81 -15.99
CA SER A 181 -17.70 -44.32 -14.79
C SER A 181 -18.70 -43.93 -13.70
N LEU A 182 -18.45 -44.33 -12.46
CA LEU A 182 -19.35 -44.15 -11.32
C LEU A 182 -18.79 -43.15 -10.31
N SER A 183 -19.62 -42.20 -9.88
CA SER A 183 -19.24 -41.23 -8.83
C SER A 183 -19.14 -41.88 -7.46
N TYR A 184 -18.18 -41.50 -6.62
CA TYR A 184 -17.97 -42.16 -5.33
C TYR A 184 -19.12 -41.94 -4.32
N GLU A 185 -19.93 -40.89 -4.48
CA GLU A 185 -21.04 -40.60 -3.55
C GLU A 185 -22.14 -41.66 -3.60
N ILE A 186 -22.41 -42.26 -4.77
CA ILE A 186 -23.45 -43.29 -4.91
C ILE A 186 -23.07 -44.61 -4.20
N LEU A 187 -21.77 -44.86 -4.01
CA LEU A 187 -21.26 -46.03 -3.30
C LEU A 187 -21.54 -45.95 -1.80
N TYR A 188 -21.61 -44.75 -1.22
CA TYR A 188 -22.00 -44.56 0.19
C TYR A 188 -23.42 -45.07 0.47
N PHE A 189 -24.33 -44.90 -0.48
CA PHE A 189 -25.74 -45.26 -0.34
C PHE A 189 -26.08 -46.65 -0.90
N GLY A 190 -25.27 -47.17 -1.83
CA GLY A 190 -25.59 -48.37 -2.61
C GLY A 190 -24.48 -49.41 -2.78
N GLY A 191 -23.23 -49.10 -2.41
CA GLY A 191 -22.05 -49.97 -2.57
C GLY A 191 -22.01 -51.18 -1.61
N ARG A 192 -21.07 -52.11 -1.82
CA ARG A 192 -20.82 -53.22 -0.90
C ARG A 192 -19.91 -52.80 0.25
N GLU A 193 -19.85 -53.62 1.29
CA GLU A 193 -19.04 -53.37 2.49
C GLU A 193 -17.55 -53.17 2.16
N ASP A 194 -17.03 -53.86 1.14
CA ASP A 194 -15.65 -53.69 0.65
C ASP A 194 -15.43 -52.35 -0.06
N ASP A 195 -16.43 -51.83 -0.78
CA ASP A 195 -16.36 -50.50 -1.41
C ASP A 195 -16.43 -49.38 -0.36
N LEU A 196 -17.21 -49.59 0.71
CA LEU A 196 -17.36 -48.66 1.82
C LEU A 196 -16.05 -48.51 2.62
N ARG A 197 -15.31 -49.61 2.81
CA ARG A 197 -14.00 -49.60 3.49
C ARG A 197 -12.99 -48.71 2.80
N LEU A 198 -13.04 -48.63 1.46
CA LEU A 198 -12.12 -47.82 0.67
C LEU A 198 -12.40 -46.32 0.86
N VAL A 199 -13.68 -45.93 0.92
CA VAL A 199 -14.12 -44.56 1.19
C VAL A 199 -13.78 -44.13 2.62
N VAL A 200 -14.04 -44.99 3.60
CA VAL A 200 -13.71 -44.72 5.02
C VAL A 200 -12.21 -44.50 5.21
N ARG A 201 -11.38 -45.32 4.58
CA ARG A 201 -9.91 -45.23 4.68
C ARG A 201 -9.35 -43.92 4.11
N GLU A 202 -9.88 -43.46 2.99
CA GLU A 202 -9.51 -42.15 2.40
C GLU A 202 -9.98 -40.99 3.29
N SER A 203 -11.19 -41.08 3.85
CA SER A 203 -11.71 -40.06 4.76
C SER A 203 -10.91 -39.96 6.06
N GLU A 204 -10.43 -41.08 6.61
CA GLU A 204 -9.60 -41.10 7.81
C GLU A 204 -8.23 -40.47 7.56
N ARG A 205 -7.61 -40.77 6.41
CA ARG A 205 -6.33 -40.17 5.99
C ARG A 205 -6.40 -38.65 5.90
N LEU A 206 -7.44 -38.13 5.22
CA LEU A 206 -7.70 -36.70 5.11
C LEU A 206 -7.92 -36.03 6.48
N ARG A 207 -8.58 -36.74 7.41
CA ARG A 207 -8.82 -36.24 8.76
C ARG A 207 -7.51 -36.11 9.56
N GLU A 208 -6.63 -37.10 9.47
CA GLU A 208 -5.33 -37.07 10.16
C GLU A 208 -4.44 -35.92 9.63
N GLU A 209 -4.43 -35.72 8.32
CA GLU A 209 -3.70 -34.62 7.68
C GLU A 209 -4.24 -33.25 8.13
N LEU A 210 -5.56 -33.11 8.23
CA LEU A 210 -6.21 -31.88 8.68
C LEU A 210 -5.89 -31.56 10.15
N VAL A 211 -5.88 -32.57 11.03
CA VAL A 211 -5.53 -32.40 12.44
C VAL A 211 -4.08 -31.98 12.60
N SER A 212 -3.15 -32.63 11.87
CA SER A 212 -1.73 -32.24 11.90
C SER A 212 -1.51 -30.80 11.44
N ASN A 213 -2.24 -30.35 10.41
CA ASN A 213 -2.16 -28.97 9.93
C ASN A 213 -2.70 -27.98 10.96
N LEU A 214 -3.82 -28.30 11.63
CA LEU A 214 -4.38 -27.45 12.68
C LEU A 214 -3.44 -27.29 13.88
N ASP A 215 -2.78 -28.36 14.32
CA ASP A 215 -1.81 -28.30 15.42
C ASP A 215 -0.60 -27.43 15.04
N SER A 216 -0.09 -27.57 13.81
CA SER A 216 1.02 -26.73 13.33
C SER A 216 0.64 -25.24 13.27
N LEU A 217 -0.60 -24.95 12.85
CA LEU A 217 -1.11 -23.59 12.73
C LEU A 217 -1.33 -22.95 14.10
N GLN A 218 -1.85 -23.72 15.08
CA GLN A 218 -2.00 -23.26 16.46
C GLN A 218 -0.64 -22.93 17.09
N HIS A 219 0.38 -23.75 16.82
CA HIS A 219 1.71 -23.50 17.34
C HIS A 219 2.34 -22.24 16.74
N GLU A 220 2.21 -22.03 15.42
CA GLU A 220 2.68 -20.82 14.76
C GLU A 220 1.95 -19.56 15.29
N LEU A 221 0.62 -19.65 15.48
CA LEU A 221 -0.18 -18.55 16.01
C LEU A 221 0.26 -18.17 17.43
N SER A 222 0.55 -19.16 18.28
CA SER A 222 1.04 -18.93 19.64
C SER A 222 2.38 -18.19 19.64
N ASN A 223 3.33 -18.62 18.81
CA ASN A 223 4.65 -18.00 18.72
C ASN A 223 4.54 -16.54 18.23
N ARG A 224 3.67 -16.28 17.25
CA ARG A 224 3.42 -14.90 16.78
C ARG A 224 2.77 -14.01 17.84
N LEU A 225 1.89 -14.55 18.67
CA LEU A 225 1.27 -13.80 19.77
C LEU A 225 2.31 -13.41 20.82
N GLU A 226 3.29 -14.26 21.08
CA GLU A 226 4.39 -13.99 22.01
C GLU A 226 5.34 -12.91 21.46
N GLU A 227 5.74 -13.00 20.18
CA GLU A 227 6.53 -11.95 19.51
C GLU A 227 5.81 -10.59 19.49
N LEU A 228 4.49 -10.59 19.28
CA LEU A 228 3.68 -9.36 19.31
C LEU A 228 3.64 -8.72 20.71
N ALA A 229 3.59 -9.54 21.75
CA ALA A 229 3.62 -9.04 23.14
C ALA A 229 4.98 -8.39 23.46
N GLU A 230 6.08 -9.02 23.06
CA GLU A 230 7.43 -8.48 23.26
C GLU A 230 7.66 -7.17 22.49
N THR A 231 7.21 -7.12 21.23
CA THR A 231 7.30 -5.90 20.42
C THR A 231 6.44 -4.77 20.98
N SER A 232 5.24 -5.06 21.47
CA SER A 232 4.38 -4.06 22.13
C SER A 232 5.07 -3.45 23.35
N LEU A 233 5.71 -4.27 24.19
CA LEU A 233 6.44 -3.80 25.38
C LEU A 233 7.62 -2.90 24.99
N SER A 234 8.37 -3.28 23.96
CA SER A 234 9.49 -2.49 23.43
C SER A 234 9.04 -1.15 22.86
N LEU A 235 7.88 -1.10 22.20
CA LEU A 235 7.29 0.14 21.69
C LEU A 235 6.87 1.07 22.83
N GLU A 236 6.28 0.57 23.91
CA GLU A 236 5.95 1.40 25.08
C GLU A 236 7.20 2.02 25.71
N GLN A 237 8.29 1.25 25.86
CA GLN A 237 9.56 1.76 26.37
C GLN A 237 10.15 2.86 25.48
N ARG A 238 10.17 2.64 24.16
CA ARG A 238 10.63 3.66 23.19
C ARG A 238 9.77 4.91 23.21
N THR A 239 8.46 4.76 23.40
CA THR A 239 7.55 5.90 23.48
C THR A 239 7.84 6.75 24.72
N ALA A 240 8.15 6.11 25.85
CA ALA A 240 8.58 6.82 27.06
C ALA A 240 9.93 7.54 26.87
N GLU A 241 10.89 6.94 26.18
CA GLU A 241 12.17 7.59 25.85
C GLU A 241 12.00 8.81 24.95
N ILE A 242 11.16 8.71 23.91
CA ILE A 242 10.85 9.84 23.01
C ILE A 242 10.26 11.01 23.80
N ASN A 243 9.34 10.73 24.72
CA ASN A 243 8.74 11.77 25.55
C ASN A 243 9.77 12.47 26.45
N ASN A 244 10.72 11.71 27.02
CA ASN A 244 11.82 12.30 27.80
C ASN A 244 12.74 13.15 26.93
N LEU A 245 13.04 12.71 25.70
CA LEU A 245 13.85 13.48 24.76
C LEU A 245 13.18 14.80 24.36
N ASN A 246 11.87 14.76 24.08
CA ASN A 246 11.10 15.95 23.73
C ASN A 246 11.12 16.98 24.86
N ASN A 247 10.94 16.55 26.11
CA ASN A 247 11.04 17.42 27.27
C ASN A 247 12.44 18.08 27.39
N ALA A 248 13.51 17.35 27.07
CA ALA A 248 14.86 17.90 27.08
C ALA A 248 15.08 18.92 25.95
N ILE A 249 14.54 18.66 24.75
CA ILE A 249 14.57 19.60 23.63
C ILE A 249 13.85 20.90 23.98
N ASP A 250 12.70 20.83 24.64
CA ASP A 250 11.96 22.01 25.07
C ASP A 250 12.78 22.86 26.05
N GLN A 251 13.43 22.22 27.03
CA GLN A 251 14.32 22.90 27.97
C GLN A 251 15.52 23.58 27.29
N HIS A 252 16.14 22.90 26.32
CA HIS A 252 17.24 23.48 25.55
C HIS A 252 16.79 24.64 24.66
N THR A 253 15.58 24.56 24.10
CA THR A 253 15.00 25.63 23.29
C THR A 253 14.78 26.89 24.12
N GLU A 254 14.30 26.73 25.37
CA GLU A 254 14.16 27.84 26.32
C GLU A 254 15.53 28.45 26.69
N GLN A 255 16.54 27.63 26.95
CA GLN A 255 17.91 28.09 27.22
C GLN A 255 18.51 28.88 26.05
N LEU A 256 18.32 28.41 24.81
CA LEU A 256 18.80 29.10 23.61
C LEU A 256 18.10 30.44 23.40
N SER A 257 16.80 30.53 23.71
CA SER A 257 16.06 31.79 23.67
C SER A 257 16.66 32.82 24.64
N ASN A 258 16.90 32.43 25.89
CA ASN A 258 17.51 33.30 26.90
C ASN A 258 18.94 33.72 26.52
N LEU A 259 19.72 32.81 25.94
CA LEU A 259 21.07 33.12 25.49
C LEU A 259 21.08 34.09 24.30
N SER A 260 20.13 33.93 23.38
CA SER A 260 19.93 34.84 22.24
C SER A 260 19.62 36.27 22.72
N GLU A 261 18.81 36.40 23.77
CA GLU A 261 18.49 37.69 24.38
C GLU A 261 19.73 38.35 25.03
N ASP A 262 20.55 37.58 25.75
CA ASP A 262 21.79 38.08 26.37
C ASP A 262 22.84 38.49 25.32
N VAL A 263 22.91 37.78 24.18
CA VAL A 263 23.75 38.16 23.04
C VAL A 263 23.29 39.48 22.43
N ASN A 264 21.99 39.68 22.24
CA ASN A 264 21.44 40.94 21.74
C ASN A 264 21.75 42.12 22.68
N LEU A 265 21.63 41.93 23.99
CA LEU A 265 21.99 42.96 24.98
C LEU A 265 23.48 43.31 24.92
N LYS A 266 24.36 42.32 24.78
CA LYS A 266 25.81 42.56 24.63
C LYS A 266 26.15 43.24 23.31
N GLN A 267 25.40 42.94 22.24
CA GLN A 267 25.57 43.61 20.95
C GLN A 267 25.25 45.10 21.05
N MET A 268 24.16 45.45 21.76
CA MET A 268 23.80 46.85 22.02
C MET A 268 24.86 47.58 22.85
N ASP A 269 25.38 46.97 23.92
CA ASP A 269 26.47 47.54 24.73
C ASP A 269 27.77 47.74 23.93
N LEU A 270 28.06 46.81 23.01
CA LEU A 270 29.22 46.92 22.12
C LEU A 270 29.07 48.09 21.13
N GLU A 271 27.89 48.29 20.56
CA GLU A 271 27.60 49.43 19.68
C GLU A 271 27.75 50.77 20.41
N ASP A 272 27.31 50.85 21.67
CA ASP A 272 27.47 52.06 22.49
C ASP A 272 28.94 52.32 22.86
N LYS A 273 29.73 51.28 23.14
CA LYS A 273 31.18 51.41 23.32
C LYS A 273 31.89 51.87 22.04
N ILE A 274 31.48 51.38 20.87
CA ILE A 274 32.02 51.83 19.58
C ILE A 274 31.71 53.33 19.37
N ARG A 275 30.47 53.77 19.65
CA ARG A 275 30.10 55.19 19.60
C ARG A 275 30.94 56.05 20.55
N LEU A 276 31.16 55.57 21.78
CA LEU A 276 31.99 56.27 22.76
C LEU A 276 33.44 56.39 22.28
N LEU A 277 34.03 55.31 21.78
CA LEU A 277 35.40 55.32 21.24
C LEU A 277 35.55 56.30 20.08
N GLY A 278 34.59 56.35 19.15
CA GLY A 278 34.59 57.34 18.06
C GLY A 278 34.53 58.80 18.57
N SER A 279 33.83 59.06 19.67
CA SER A 279 33.82 60.40 20.31
C SER A 279 35.17 60.75 20.96
N GLN A 280 35.85 59.76 21.55
CA GLN A 280 37.18 59.94 22.15
C GLN A 280 38.24 60.19 21.07
N GLU A 281 38.17 59.48 19.96
CA GLU A 281 39.07 59.65 18.81
C GLU A 281 38.98 61.08 18.23
N LYS A 282 37.76 61.62 18.07
CA LYS A 282 37.57 63.02 17.68
C LYS A 282 38.20 64.01 18.66
N ARG A 283 38.08 63.77 19.98
CA ARG A 283 38.72 64.62 21.01
C ARG A 283 40.24 64.55 20.95
N ILE A 284 40.80 63.37 20.66
CA ILE A 284 42.24 63.19 20.50
C ILE A 284 42.73 63.98 19.29
N GLN A 285 42.06 63.87 18.14
CA GLN A 285 42.39 64.65 16.94
C GLN A 285 42.34 66.17 17.20
N GLN A 286 41.33 66.62 17.96
CA GLN A 286 41.22 68.03 18.33
C GLN A 286 42.39 68.50 19.22
N LYS A 287 42.83 67.64 20.16
CA LYS A 287 43.99 67.91 21.02
C LYS A 287 45.32 67.87 20.26
N GLU A 288 45.46 66.98 19.28
CA GLU A 288 46.62 66.97 18.39
C GLU A 288 46.73 68.28 17.60
N GLN A 289 45.60 68.81 17.11
CA GLN A 289 45.57 70.09 16.42
C GLN A 289 45.98 71.26 17.33
N GLU A 290 45.47 71.30 18.58
CA GLU A 290 45.90 72.30 19.57
C GLU A 290 47.41 72.22 19.86
N ILE A 291 47.99 71.02 19.91
CA ILE A 291 49.43 70.83 20.12
C ILE A 291 50.24 71.36 18.92
N ILE A 292 49.76 71.13 17.69
CA ILE A 292 50.41 71.67 16.48
C ILE A 292 50.41 73.20 16.51
N GLU A 293 49.28 73.83 16.85
CA GLU A 293 49.19 75.29 17.00
C GLU A 293 50.09 75.81 18.13
N MET A 294 50.17 75.10 19.25
CA MET A 294 51.04 75.48 20.36
C MET A 294 52.52 75.40 19.98
N ASN A 295 52.93 74.38 19.22
CA ASN A 295 54.30 74.25 18.73
C ASN A 295 54.67 75.35 17.73
N GLN A 296 53.72 75.80 16.90
CA GLN A 296 53.93 76.95 16.02
C GLN A 296 54.17 78.25 16.80
N ARG A 297 53.38 78.50 17.87
CA ARG A 297 53.59 79.66 18.76
C ARG A 297 54.92 79.62 19.48
N ILE A 298 55.38 78.43 19.88
CA ILE A 298 56.71 78.27 20.49
C ILE A 298 57.80 78.64 19.47
N SER A 299 57.68 78.19 18.22
CA SER A 299 58.62 78.55 17.16
C SER A 299 58.64 80.06 16.83
N GLU A 300 57.49 80.74 16.91
CA GLU A 300 57.41 82.20 16.79
C GLU A 300 58.09 82.92 17.96
N LYS A 301 57.90 82.42 19.19
CA LYS A 301 58.58 82.95 20.38
C LYS A 301 60.09 82.75 20.33
N GLU A 302 60.56 81.64 19.79
CA GLU A 302 62.00 81.40 19.57
C GLU A 302 62.60 82.39 18.56
N LYS A 303 61.85 82.78 17.51
CA LYS A 303 62.26 83.84 16.58
C LYS A 303 62.29 85.22 17.25
N GLU A 304 61.29 85.57 18.06
CA GLU A 304 61.29 86.83 18.83
C GLU A 304 62.49 86.91 19.79
N ILE A 305 62.83 85.79 20.45
CA ILE A 305 64.02 85.70 21.32
C ILE A 305 65.30 85.88 20.51
N SER A 306 65.39 85.31 19.30
CA SER A 306 66.53 85.51 18.40
C SER A 306 66.66 86.96 17.91
N GLU A 307 65.55 87.68 17.72
CA GLU A 307 65.52 89.10 17.35
C GLU A 307 65.97 89.98 18.53
N GLN A 308 65.49 89.68 19.75
CA GLN A 308 65.91 90.35 20.98
C GLN A 308 67.40 90.15 21.29
N MET A 309 67.96 88.97 20.96
CA MET A 309 69.40 88.71 21.09
C MET A 309 70.25 89.54 20.10
N LYS A 310 69.72 89.93 18.93
CA LYS A 310 70.41 90.87 18.01
C LYS A 310 70.39 92.31 18.52
N ILE A 311 69.29 92.74 19.15
CA ILE A 311 69.18 94.08 19.78
C ILE A 311 70.10 94.17 21.02
N LEU A 312 70.32 93.05 21.71
CA LEU A 312 71.25 92.98 22.83
C LEU A 312 72.72 93.13 22.40
N ASP A 313 73.08 92.68 21.20
CA ASP A 313 74.44 92.74 20.63
C ASP A 313 74.85 94.18 20.23
N GLU A 314 73.88 95.01 19.81
CA GLU A 314 74.09 96.44 19.57
C GLU A 314 74.26 97.26 20.87
N GLY A 315 73.62 96.86 21.97
CA GLY A 315 73.75 97.49 23.29
C GLY A 315 75.10 97.23 23.97
N THR A 316 75.79 96.13 23.62
CA THR A 316 77.12 95.80 24.13
C THR A 316 78.20 96.77 23.64
N ARG A 317 78.05 97.35 22.44
CA ARG A 317 79.01 98.33 21.88
C ARG A 317 78.98 99.70 22.56
N THR A 318 77.88 100.04 23.25
CA THR A 318 77.77 101.29 24.02
C THR A 318 78.37 101.17 25.43
N ARG A 319 78.49 99.94 25.94
CA ARG A 319 78.93 99.63 27.32
C ARG A 319 80.46 99.61 27.44
N GLU A 320 81.17 99.29 26.36
CA GLU A 320 82.63 99.34 26.28
C GLU A 320 83.18 100.77 26.45
N ALA A 321 82.38 101.82 26.16
CA ALA A 321 82.75 103.22 26.36
C ALA A 321 82.55 103.73 27.82
N GLN A 322 81.88 102.97 28.70
CA GLN A 322 81.74 103.30 30.13
C GLN A 322 82.69 102.51 31.03
N GLN A 323 83.33 101.46 30.50
CA GLN A 323 84.23 100.58 31.24
C GLN A 323 85.64 101.18 31.48
N ALA A 324 85.96 102.33 30.88
CA ALA A 324 87.20 103.08 31.14
C ALA A 324 87.16 103.99 32.39
N MET A 325 86.00 104.14 33.05
CA MET A 325 85.86 104.90 34.32
C MET A 325 85.75 104.01 35.58
N ILE A 326 85.77 102.68 35.43
CA ILE A 326 85.55 101.72 36.52
C ILE A 326 86.85 101.01 36.96
N GLU A 327 87.97 101.25 36.28
CA GLU A 327 89.30 100.73 36.67
C GLU A 327 89.89 101.42 37.93
N GLU A 328 89.34 102.55 38.38
CA GLU A 328 89.78 103.26 39.60
C GLU A 328 89.16 102.70 40.90
N GLN A 329 88.05 101.94 40.82
CA GLN A 329 87.38 101.37 42.00
C GLN A 329 87.72 99.90 42.27
N GLU A 330 88.27 99.18 41.28
CA GLU A 330 88.53 97.74 41.35
C GLU A 330 89.79 97.35 42.15
N ALA A 331 90.59 98.32 42.60
CA ALA A 331 91.74 98.08 43.47
C ALA A 331 91.39 97.84 44.96
N ARG A 332 90.10 97.94 45.36
CA ARG A 332 89.71 97.87 46.79
C ARG A 332 88.88 96.65 47.20
N ILE A 333 88.50 95.75 46.30
CA ILE A 333 87.73 94.53 46.64
C ILE A 333 88.29 93.31 45.88
N LYS A 334 89.59 93.04 46.03
CA LYS A 334 90.26 91.87 45.45
C LYS A 334 90.67 90.82 46.49
N ILE A 335 90.08 90.81 47.70
CA ILE A 335 90.56 89.94 48.80
C ILE A 335 89.42 89.21 49.56
N GLN A 336 88.22 89.02 49.01
CA GLN A 336 87.17 88.23 49.73
C GLN A 336 86.23 87.29 48.92
N SER A 337 86.28 87.15 47.58
CA SER A 337 85.22 86.41 46.85
C SER A 337 85.55 85.01 46.26
N ASP A 338 86.80 84.53 46.32
CA ASP A 338 87.20 83.31 45.58
C ASP A 338 86.77 81.97 46.22
N GLN A 339 86.15 81.97 47.40
CA GLN A 339 85.64 80.74 48.04
C GLN A 339 84.13 80.51 47.88
N ILE A 340 83.36 81.55 47.51
CA ILE A 340 81.89 81.49 47.41
C ILE A 340 81.43 81.04 46.01
N GLU A 341 82.22 81.31 44.97
CA GLU A 341 81.91 80.86 43.60
C GLU A 341 82.05 79.35 43.42
N GLN A 342 83.10 78.74 44.01
CA GLN A 342 83.29 77.28 43.94
C GLN A 342 82.23 76.50 44.74
N GLN A 343 81.71 77.05 45.84
CA GLN A 343 80.61 76.44 46.60
C GLN A 343 79.27 76.52 45.88
N LYS A 344 79.01 77.61 45.13
CA LYS A 344 77.79 77.74 44.30
C LYS A 344 77.78 76.76 43.11
N LEU A 345 78.95 76.45 42.55
CA LEU A 345 79.11 75.52 41.44
C LEU A 345 78.86 74.07 41.88
N LEU A 346 79.42 73.67 43.03
CA LEU A 346 79.14 72.37 43.65
C LEU A 346 77.67 72.22 44.06
N LEU A 347 77.09 73.25 44.70
CA LEU A 347 75.67 73.23 45.09
C LEU A 347 74.74 73.14 43.88
N GLY A 348 75.03 73.90 42.81
CA GLY A 348 74.30 73.82 41.54
C GLY A 348 74.39 72.44 40.89
N PHE A 349 75.58 71.82 40.90
CA PHE A 349 75.77 70.44 40.42
C PHE A 349 74.97 69.43 41.25
N PHE A 350 74.96 69.55 42.58
CA PHE A 350 74.15 68.70 43.45
C PHE A 350 72.64 68.87 43.24
N ILE A 351 72.16 70.09 42.97
CA ILE A 351 70.75 70.35 42.65
C ILE A 351 70.37 69.71 41.31
N ILE A 352 71.21 69.83 40.29
CA ILE A 352 70.98 69.21 38.97
C ILE A 352 71.03 67.69 39.08
N LEU A 353 72.00 67.13 39.82
CA LEU A 353 72.12 65.70 40.04
C LEU A 353 70.92 65.15 40.84
N SER A 354 70.48 65.87 41.88
CA SER A 354 69.26 65.60 42.63
C SER A 354 68.03 65.57 41.70
N LEU A 355 67.90 66.56 40.82
CA LEU A 355 66.80 66.65 39.86
C LEU A 355 66.84 65.49 38.84
N LEU A 356 68.04 65.12 38.35
CA LEU A 356 68.24 63.96 37.47
C LEU A 356 67.89 62.64 38.17
N ILE A 357 68.25 62.48 39.44
CA ILE A 357 67.89 61.29 40.22
C ILE A 357 66.38 61.24 40.46
N LEU A 358 65.75 62.37 40.82
CA LEU A 358 64.29 62.46 41.01
C LEU A 358 63.53 62.15 39.72
N THR A 359 63.98 62.67 38.58
CA THR A 359 63.38 62.37 37.27
C THR A 359 63.57 60.90 36.88
N MET A 360 64.75 60.32 37.12
CA MET A 360 65.00 58.90 36.90
C MET A 360 64.10 58.01 37.77
N ILE A 361 63.98 58.33 39.07
CA ILE A 361 63.07 57.63 39.99
C ILE A 361 61.62 57.75 39.52
N PHE A 362 61.19 58.92 39.05
CA PHE A 362 59.85 59.13 38.51
C PHE A 362 59.60 58.30 37.23
N LEU A 363 60.56 58.24 36.31
CA LEU A 363 60.46 57.43 35.09
C LEU A 363 60.40 55.93 35.40
N ILE A 364 61.23 55.44 36.33
CA ILE A 364 61.20 54.04 36.80
C ILE A 364 59.85 53.74 37.47
N TYR A 365 59.35 54.63 38.31
CA TYR A 365 58.05 54.47 38.95
C TYR A 365 56.91 54.45 37.92
N ARG A 366 56.95 55.34 36.92
CA ARG A 366 55.99 55.36 35.81
C ARG A 366 56.04 54.06 35.00
N ALA A 367 57.23 53.60 34.62
CA ALA A 367 57.44 52.35 33.88
C ALA A 367 56.94 51.14 34.67
N TYR A 368 57.24 51.06 35.97
CA TYR A 368 56.73 50.03 36.87
C TYR A 368 55.19 50.05 36.96
N ARG A 369 54.58 51.24 37.06
CA ARG A 369 53.12 51.41 37.09
C ARG A 369 52.46 50.96 35.79
N VAL A 370 53.04 51.30 34.64
CA VAL A 370 52.56 50.87 33.31
C VAL A 370 52.67 49.36 33.16
N LYS A 371 53.83 48.77 33.51
CA LYS A 371 54.06 47.31 33.45
C LYS A 371 53.10 46.55 34.36
N LYS A 372 52.82 47.08 35.56
CA LYS A 372 51.85 46.49 36.50
C LYS A 372 50.41 46.51 35.96
N ARG A 373 50.02 47.56 35.22
CA ARG A 373 48.70 47.63 34.56
C ARG A 373 48.61 46.67 33.37
N ALA A 374 49.62 46.66 32.50
CA ALA A 374 49.68 45.74 31.35
C ALA A 374 49.60 44.27 31.79
N ASN A 375 50.34 43.88 32.84
CA ASN A 375 50.28 42.53 33.39
C ASN A 375 48.93 42.17 34.01
N ARG A 376 48.19 43.13 34.58
CA ARG A 376 46.83 42.89 35.09
C ARG A 376 45.86 42.60 33.94
N ILE A 377 45.85 43.44 32.91
CA ILE A 377 45.00 43.27 31.73
C ILE A 377 45.34 41.95 31.01
N LEU A 378 46.63 41.62 30.89
CA LEU A 378 47.06 40.36 30.26
C LEU A 378 46.58 39.13 31.05
N ARG A 379 46.64 39.17 32.39
CA ARG A 379 46.09 38.09 33.23
C ARG A 379 44.58 37.95 33.07
N GLU A 380 43.86 39.07 33.00
CA GLU A 380 42.41 39.08 32.80
C GLU A 380 42.02 38.52 31.42
N LYS A 381 42.68 38.99 30.35
CA LYS A 381 42.48 38.44 28.99
C LYS A 381 42.81 36.95 28.91
N ASN A 382 43.91 36.52 29.53
CA ASN A 382 44.26 35.10 29.58
C ASN A 382 43.22 34.26 30.34
N ARG A 383 42.62 34.81 31.41
CA ARG A 383 41.54 34.14 32.14
C ARG A 383 40.29 33.99 31.28
N ILE A 384 39.87 35.06 30.60
CA ILE A 384 38.71 35.05 29.69
C ILE A 384 38.94 34.07 28.53
N ILE A 385 40.12 34.05 27.93
CA ILE A 385 40.47 33.10 26.86
C ILE A 385 40.42 31.65 27.38
N GLN A 386 40.90 31.39 28.60
CA GLN A 386 40.79 30.06 29.20
C GLN A 386 39.34 29.64 29.46
N GLU A 387 38.50 30.57 29.93
CA GLU A 387 37.06 30.33 30.13
C GLU A 387 36.35 30.06 28.79
N GLN A 388 36.63 30.85 27.75
CA GLN A 388 36.10 30.65 26.39
C GLN A 388 36.56 29.31 25.78
N ASN A 389 37.84 28.96 25.93
CA ASN A 389 38.36 27.69 25.43
C ASN A 389 37.70 26.48 26.12
N ARG A 390 37.39 26.58 27.42
CA ARG A 390 36.65 25.53 28.14
C ARG A 390 35.22 25.41 27.61
N ALA A 391 34.51 26.53 27.43
CA ALA A 391 33.15 26.52 26.89
C ALA A 391 33.10 25.95 25.46
N ILE A 392 34.05 26.32 24.60
CA ILE A 392 34.19 25.76 23.24
C ILE A 392 34.47 24.26 23.29
N SER A 393 35.34 23.79 24.21
CA SER A 393 35.62 22.37 24.36
C SER A 393 34.38 21.58 24.78
N GLN A 394 33.57 22.11 25.70
CA GLN A 394 32.32 21.49 26.14
C GLN A 394 31.29 21.45 25.00
N GLN A 395 31.11 22.55 24.27
CA GLN A 395 30.22 22.59 23.10
C GLN A 395 30.67 21.59 22.03
N LYS A 396 31.99 21.44 21.83
CA LYS A 396 32.54 20.48 20.88
C LYS A 396 32.21 19.03 21.29
N GLU A 397 32.37 18.69 22.57
CA GLU A 397 32.01 17.36 23.09
C GLU A 397 30.51 17.08 22.95
N GLU A 398 29.65 18.07 23.22
CA GLU A 398 28.20 17.95 23.05
C GLU A 398 27.82 17.74 21.58
N ILE A 399 28.40 18.53 20.66
CA ILE A 399 28.19 18.37 19.21
C ILE A 399 28.68 17.00 18.74
N GLU A 400 29.81 16.50 19.25
CA GLU A 400 30.32 15.17 18.92
C GLU A 400 29.36 14.07 19.39
N ALA A 401 28.84 14.17 20.61
CA ALA A 401 27.84 13.24 21.14
C ALA A 401 26.53 13.27 20.32
N GLN A 402 26.00 14.45 20.01
CA GLN A 402 24.81 14.61 19.17
C GLN A 402 25.02 14.04 17.76
N ARG A 403 26.20 14.27 17.17
CA ARG A 403 26.56 13.72 15.85
C ARG A 403 26.57 12.20 15.87
N ASP A 404 27.09 11.60 16.93
CA ASP A 404 27.16 10.14 17.04
C ASP A 404 25.78 9.52 17.32
N GLN A 405 24.92 10.20 18.10
CA GLN A 405 23.51 9.82 18.22
C GLN A 405 22.77 9.89 16.88
N LEU A 406 22.91 11.00 16.15
CA LEU A 406 22.29 11.18 14.84
C LEU A 406 22.75 10.10 13.84
N ARG A 407 24.03 9.74 13.88
CA ARG A 407 24.57 8.63 13.06
C ARG A 407 23.94 7.29 13.41
N ASN A 408 23.72 7.00 14.69
CA ASN A 408 23.08 5.76 15.12
C ASN A 408 21.61 5.71 14.72
N VAL A 409 20.88 6.82 14.87
CA VAL A 409 19.49 6.95 14.41
C VAL A 409 19.40 6.78 12.90
N ASN A 410 20.26 7.43 12.12
CA ASN A 410 20.29 7.27 10.67
C ASN A 410 20.56 5.82 10.25
N ARG A 411 21.51 5.14 10.91
CA ARG A 411 21.76 3.70 10.64
C ARG A 411 20.54 2.83 10.93
N GLU A 412 19.80 3.11 12.01
CA GLU A 412 18.58 2.36 12.32
C GLU A 412 17.45 2.65 11.32
N ILE A 413 17.31 3.91 10.87
CA ILE A 413 16.37 4.28 9.81
C ILE A 413 16.72 3.57 8.49
N GLU A 414 18.00 3.55 8.09
CA GLU A 414 18.47 2.85 6.90
C GLU A 414 18.14 1.35 6.98
N ARG A 415 18.44 0.70 8.12
CA ARG A 415 18.12 -0.71 8.36
C ARG A 415 16.61 -0.99 8.29
N GLN A 416 15.79 -0.12 8.88
CA GLN A 416 14.33 -0.27 8.82
C GLN A 416 13.81 -0.06 7.40
N HIS A 417 14.37 0.90 6.66
CA HIS A 417 14.02 1.15 5.27
C HIS A 417 14.35 -0.06 4.38
N GLU A 418 15.52 -0.67 4.56
CA GLU A 418 15.90 -1.91 3.85
C GLU A 418 14.92 -3.05 4.15
N ASN A 419 14.58 -3.28 5.42
CA ASN A 419 13.65 -4.35 5.82
C ASN A 419 12.22 -4.15 5.26
N ILE A 420 11.71 -2.92 5.32
CA ILE A 420 10.39 -2.57 4.76
C ILE A 420 10.42 -2.78 3.24
N THR A 421 11.45 -2.27 2.57
CA THR A 421 11.60 -2.39 1.12
C THR A 421 11.67 -3.86 0.69
N ALA A 422 12.45 -4.70 1.38
CA ALA A 422 12.53 -6.14 1.14
C ALA A 422 11.16 -6.83 1.31
N SER A 423 10.37 -6.43 2.32
CA SER A 423 9.03 -6.97 2.54
C SER A 423 8.06 -6.60 1.41
N ILE A 424 8.17 -5.38 0.86
CA ILE A 424 7.35 -4.95 -0.28
C ILE A 424 7.75 -5.72 -1.55
N TYR A 425 9.05 -5.97 -1.79
CA TYR A 425 9.51 -6.83 -2.90
C TYR A 425 9.03 -8.28 -2.78
N TYR A 426 8.94 -8.80 -1.55
CA TYR A 426 8.31 -10.11 -1.34
C TYR A 426 6.82 -10.08 -1.73
N GLY A 427 6.09 -9.03 -1.35
CA GLY A 427 4.73 -8.78 -1.81
C GLY A 427 4.59 -8.73 -3.34
N LEU A 428 5.53 -8.08 -4.04
CA LEU A 428 5.57 -8.06 -5.50
C LEU A 428 5.70 -9.47 -6.09
N THR A 429 6.52 -10.33 -5.47
CA THR A 429 6.69 -11.72 -5.93
C THR A 429 5.36 -12.48 -5.86
N ILE A 430 4.59 -12.28 -4.78
CA ILE A 430 3.26 -12.87 -4.62
C ILE A 430 2.28 -12.31 -5.66
N GLN A 431 2.26 -10.99 -5.84
CA GLN A 431 1.37 -10.34 -6.81
C GLN A 431 1.64 -10.85 -8.23
N GLN A 432 2.92 -10.94 -8.64
CA GLN A 432 3.32 -11.45 -9.95
C GLN A 432 2.91 -12.91 -10.17
N ALA A 433 2.92 -13.74 -9.13
CA ALA A 433 2.50 -15.14 -9.22
C ALA A 433 0.98 -15.29 -9.44
N ILE A 434 0.19 -14.28 -9.08
CA ILE A 434 -1.28 -14.26 -9.24
C ILE A 434 -1.69 -13.70 -10.60
N LEU A 435 -0.87 -12.82 -11.19
CA LEU A 435 -1.14 -12.26 -12.51
C LEU A 435 -0.97 -13.33 -13.61
N PRO A 436 -1.86 -13.37 -14.62
CA PRO A 436 -1.73 -14.31 -15.72
C PRO A 436 -0.49 -13.95 -16.55
N HIS A 437 0.30 -14.95 -16.94
CA HIS A 437 1.51 -14.69 -17.71
C HIS A 437 1.13 -14.13 -19.11
N PRO A 438 1.70 -13.01 -19.60
CA PRO A 438 1.29 -12.39 -20.88
C PRO A 438 1.28 -13.34 -22.09
N LYS A 439 2.26 -14.26 -22.15
CA LYS A 439 2.31 -15.35 -23.13
C LYS A 439 1.04 -16.21 -23.22
N GLU A 440 0.26 -16.35 -22.14
CA GLU A 440 -1.02 -17.08 -22.18
C GLU A 440 -2.06 -16.37 -23.04
N ILE A 441 -2.06 -15.04 -23.01
CA ILE A 441 -2.93 -14.20 -23.82
C ILE A 441 -2.40 -14.18 -25.27
N GLU A 442 -1.09 -14.03 -25.46
CA GLU A 442 -0.42 -14.04 -26.78
C GLU A 442 -0.62 -15.35 -27.55
N ARG A 443 -0.74 -16.48 -26.84
CA ARG A 443 -1.05 -17.78 -27.45
C ARG A 443 -2.42 -17.84 -28.12
N ILE A 444 -3.35 -16.94 -27.75
CA ILE A 444 -4.73 -16.94 -28.25
C ILE A 444 -5.03 -15.74 -29.14
N PHE A 445 -4.43 -14.60 -28.85
CA PHE A 445 -4.61 -13.34 -29.56
C PHE A 445 -3.26 -12.71 -29.89
N GLU A 446 -3.15 -12.12 -31.08
CA GLU A 446 -2.13 -11.10 -31.28
C GLU A 446 -2.47 -9.94 -30.31
N SER A 447 -1.60 -9.71 -29.33
CA SER A 447 -1.93 -8.88 -28.17
C SER A 447 -0.71 -8.18 -27.57
N PHE A 448 -0.97 -7.20 -26.71
CA PHE A 448 0.02 -6.66 -25.78
C PHE A 448 -0.62 -6.39 -24.42
N VAL A 449 0.18 -6.45 -23.37
CA VAL A 449 -0.17 -6.01 -22.02
C VAL A 449 0.90 -5.02 -21.59
N LEU A 450 0.51 -3.76 -21.41
CA LEU A 450 1.32 -2.73 -20.78
C LEU A 450 0.85 -2.63 -19.33
N PHE A 451 1.73 -2.98 -18.40
CA PHE A 451 1.46 -3.01 -16.98
C PHE A 451 2.61 -2.33 -16.25
N TYR A 452 2.40 -1.08 -15.85
CA TYR A 452 3.39 -0.25 -15.16
C TYR A 452 2.83 0.15 -13.79
N PRO A 453 3.24 -0.54 -12.71
CA PRO A 453 3.01 -0.09 -11.35
C PRO A 453 3.65 1.29 -11.10
N LYS A 454 2.99 2.14 -10.31
CA LYS A 454 3.52 3.43 -9.84
C LYS A 454 4.59 3.23 -8.77
N ASP A 455 4.32 2.35 -7.81
CA ASP A 455 5.24 1.94 -6.74
C ASP A 455 5.80 0.53 -7.03
N ILE A 456 6.43 -0.12 -6.05
CA ILE A 456 6.95 -1.49 -6.19
C ILE A 456 5.82 -2.49 -6.47
N VAL A 457 4.62 -2.28 -5.90
CA VAL A 457 3.43 -3.11 -6.08
C VAL A 457 2.25 -2.26 -6.53
N SER A 458 1.31 -2.88 -7.24
CA SER A 458 0.23 -2.20 -7.96
C SER A 458 -1.15 -2.45 -7.35
N GLY A 459 -2.00 -1.41 -7.29
CA GLY A 459 -3.45 -1.56 -7.11
C GLY A 459 -4.13 -2.10 -8.36
N ASP A 460 -3.61 -1.77 -9.54
CA ASP A 460 -4.09 -2.36 -10.78
C ASP A 460 -3.73 -3.85 -10.88
N PHE A 461 -4.60 -4.62 -11.54
CA PHE A 461 -4.29 -5.94 -12.05
C PHE A 461 -5.06 -6.25 -13.33
N TYR A 462 -4.58 -7.22 -14.08
CA TYR A 462 -5.31 -7.81 -15.20
C TYR A 462 -5.61 -9.27 -14.91
N TRP A 463 -6.74 -9.73 -15.42
CA TRP A 463 -7.23 -11.08 -15.19
C TRP A 463 -7.62 -11.72 -16.51
N PHE A 464 -7.35 -13.02 -16.63
CA PHE A 464 -7.56 -13.78 -17.85
C PHE A 464 -8.00 -15.20 -17.51
N SER A 465 -8.99 -15.70 -18.22
CA SER A 465 -9.41 -17.09 -18.12
C SER A 465 -9.86 -17.63 -19.47
N ASN A 466 -9.29 -18.76 -19.87
CA ASN A 466 -9.67 -19.48 -21.08
C ASN A 466 -10.40 -20.76 -20.66
N LEU A 467 -11.71 -20.82 -20.90
CA LEU A 467 -12.56 -21.92 -20.45
C LEU A 467 -12.59 -23.09 -21.45
N GLY A 468 -11.73 -23.04 -22.47
CA GLY A 468 -11.64 -24.07 -23.50
C GLY A 468 -12.78 -23.98 -24.52
N GLN A 469 -13.01 -25.10 -25.21
CA GLN A 469 -14.11 -25.27 -26.15
C GLN A 469 -15.28 -25.95 -25.44
N ASP A 470 -16.49 -25.47 -25.68
CA ASP A 470 -17.71 -26.14 -25.22
C ASP A 470 -18.10 -27.31 -26.15
N ARG A 471 -19.23 -27.97 -25.86
CA ARG A 471 -19.74 -29.08 -26.68
C ARG A 471 -20.06 -28.69 -28.12
N ALA A 472 -20.32 -27.40 -28.39
CA ALA A 472 -20.53 -26.88 -29.74
C ALA A 472 -19.20 -26.50 -30.43
N GLY A 473 -18.06 -26.67 -29.75
CA GLY A 473 -16.74 -26.26 -30.19
C GLY A 473 -16.44 -24.78 -29.96
N ASP A 474 -17.39 -24.01 -29.40
CA ASP A 474 -17.24 -22.58 -29.23
C ASP A 474 -16.23 -22.30 -28.11
N LYS A 475 -15.24 -21.46 -28.41
CA LYS A 475 -14.19 -21.10 -27.46
C LYS A 475 -14.62 -19.90 -26.65
N THR A 476 -14.72 -20.05 -25.34
CA THR A 476 -15.10 -18.97 -24.40
C THR A 476 -13.90 -18.48 -23.62
N ILE A 477 -13.64 -17.18 -23.68
CA ILE A 477 -12.50 -16.52 -23.04
C ILE A 477 -12.99 -15.30 -22.28
N PHE A 478 -12.43 -15.07 -21.10
CA PHE A 478 -12.63 -13.85 -20.33
C PHE A 478 -11.31 -13.09 -20.19
N ILE A 479 -11.42 -11.76 -20.26
CA ILE A 479 -10.31 -10.87 -19.98
C ILE A 479 -10.80 -9.62 -19.27
N ALA A 480 -10.02 -9.11 -18.33
CA ALA A 480 -10.34 -7.90 -17.60
C ALA A 480 -9.10 -7.07 -17.29
N ALA A 481 -9.28 -5.75 -17.27
CA ALA A 481 -8.38 -4.79 -16.63
C ALA A 481 -9.12 -4.18 -15.43
N ILE A 482 -8.47 -4.18 -14.28
CA ILE A 482 -9.06 -3.77 -13.01
C ILE A 482 -8.13 -2.77 -12.34
N ASP A 483 -8.73 -1.69 -11.85
CA ASP A 483 -8.12 -0.64 -11.05
C ASP A 483 -8.75 -0.67 -9.66
N CYS A 484 -7.91 -0.85 -8.63
CA CYS A 484 -8.35 -0.93 -7.25
C CYS A 484 -8.13 0.42 -6.55
N THR A 485 -8.99 0.74 -5.59
CA THR A 485 -8.80 1.96 -4.79
C THR A 485 -7.47 1.92 -4.04
N GLY A 486 -6.67 2.98 -4.23
CA GLY A 486 -5.35 3.12 -3.64
C GLY A 486 -4.26 2.42 -4.45
N HIS A 487 -3.01 2.85 -4.25
CA HIS A 487 -1.82 2.27 -4.86
C HIS A 487 -0.87 1.72 -3.80
N GLY A 488 0.23 1.09 -4.21
CA GLY A 488 1.19 0.50 -3.29
C GLY A 488 0.60 -0.67 -2.52
N VAL A 489 1.06 -0.88 -1.28
CA VAL A 489 0.75 -2.10 -0.51
C VAL A 489 -0.75 -2.33 -0.27
N PRO A 490 -1.57 -1.34 0.14
CA PRO A 490 -3.01 -1.54 0.32
C PRO A 490 -3.73 -1.93 -0.97
N GLY A 491 -3.41 -1.24 -2.08
CA GLY A 491 -3.96 -1.55 -3.40
C GLY A 491 -3.58 -2.97 -3.85
N ALA A 492 -2.35 -3.40 -3.58
CA ALA A 492 -1.88 -4.74 -3.93
C ALA A 492 -2.63 -5.85 -3.19
N PHE A 493 -3.00 -5.66 -1.92
CA PHE A 493 -3.86 -6.62 -1.22
C PHE A 493 -5.26 -6.68 -1.83
N LEU A 494 -5.82 -5.52 -2.20
CA LEU A 494 -7.12 -5.44 -2.83
C LEU A 494 -7.11 -6.15 -4.20
N SER A 495 -6.06 -5.98 -5.00
CA SER A 495 -5.92 -6.67 -6.29
C SER A 495 -5.82 -8.19 -6.16
N MET A 496 -5.13 -8.70 -5.14
CA MET A 496 -5.12 -10.15 -4.84
C MET A 496 -6.50 -10.69 -4.49
N ILE A 497 -7.25 -9.96 -3.65
CA ILE A 497 -8.63 -10.32 -3.28
C ILE A 497 -9.53 -10.32 -4.53
N GLY A 498 -9.44 -9.27 -5.35
CA GLY A 498 -10.21 -9.14 -6.59
C GLY A 498 -9.94 -10.26 -7.59
N SER A 499 -8.66 -10.60 -7.81
CA SER A 499 -8.24 -11.69 -8.70
C SER A 499 -8.79 -13.04 -8.23
N ARG A 500 -8.74 -13.32 -6.91
CA ARG A 500 -9.31 -14.54 -6.33
C ARG A 500 -10.82 -14.59 -6.51
N MET A 501 -11.53 -13.47 -6.32
CA MET A 501 -12.99 -13.38 -6.48
C MET A 501 -13.41 -13.65 -7.94
N LEU A 502 -12.75 -13.03 -8.92
CA LEU A 502 -13.02 -13.28 -10.33
C LEU A 502 -12.83 -14.77 -10.68
N SER A 503 -11.71 -15.36 -10.22
CA SER A 503 -11.44 -16.78 -10.42
C SER A 503 -12.50 -17.67 -9.77
N ALA A 504 -12.93 -17.36 -8.54
CA ALA A 504 -13.99 -18.12 -7.85
C ALA A 504 -15.35 -18.03 -8.57
N ILE A 505 -15.69 -16.85 -9.08
CA ILE A 505 -16.98 -16.61 -9.72
C ILE A 505 -17.02 -17.26 -11.11
N VAL A 506 -15.98 -17.06 -11.91
CA VAL A 506 -15.97 -17.49 -13.31
C VAL A 506 -15.53 -18.95 -13.46
N ASN A 507 -14.47 -19.37 -12.78
CA ASN A 507 -13.88 -20.69 -13.00
C ASN A 507 -14.57 -21.76 -12.13
N GLU A 508 -14.82 -21.46 -10.85
CA GLU A 508 -15.41 -22.43 -9.90
C GLU A 508 -16.94 -22.40 -9.93
N SER A 509 -17.55 -21.22 -9.74
CA SER A 509 -19.01 -21.06 -9.73
C SER A 509 -19.62 -21.08 -11.15
N LYS A 510 -18.78 -21.07 -12.19
CA LYS A 510 -19.14 -21.14 -13.61
C LYS A 510 -20.11 -20.06 -14.06
N VAL A 511 -20.14 -18.89 -13.42
CA VAL A 511 -20.97 -17.76 -13.85
C VAL A 511 -20.40 -17.20 -15.15
N ARG A 512 -21.24 -17.02 -16.17
CA ARG A 512 -20.81 -16.65 -17.55
C ARG A 512 -21.30 -15.29 -18.02
N GLU A 513 -22.20 -14.64 -17.30
CA GLU A 513 -22.76 -13.34 -17.71
C GLU A 513 -21.97 -12.20 -17.05
N THR A 514 -21.45 -11.25 -17.86
CA THR A 514 -20.48 -10.24 -17.40
C THR A 514 -21.06 -9.27 -16.38
N ASP A 515 -22.32 -8.86 -16.55
CA ASP A 515 -23.11 -8.08 -15.61
C ASP A 515 -23.25 -8.82 -14.27
N THR A 516 -23.65 -10.09 -14.32
CA THR A 516 -23.83 -10.93 -13.13
C THR A 516 -22.52 -11.16 -12.40
N ILE A 517 -21.40 -11.30 -13.12
CA ILE A 517 -20.07 -11.41 -12.53
C ILE A 517 -19.74 -10.13 -11.74
N LEU A 518 -19.97 -8.94 -12.31
CA LEU A 518 -19.71 -7.68 -11.60
C LEU A 518 -20.60 -7.49 -10.37
N GLU A 519 -21.86 -7.89 -10.42
CA GLU A 519 -22.76 -7.88 -9.25
C GLU A 519 -22.24 -8.79 -8.12
N LEU A 520 -21.79 -10.00 -8.48
CA LEU A 520 -21.23 -10.93 -7.50
C LEU A 520 -19.91 -10.43 -6.92
N VAL A 521 -19.07 -9.76 -7.73
CA VAL A 521 -17.85 -9.12 -7.24
C VAL A 521 -18.21 -7.99 -6.27
N ASP A 522 -19.13 -7.08 -6.62
CA ASP A 522 -19.59 -5.99 -5.74
C ASP A 522 -20.11 -6.53 -4.40
N GLN A 523 -20.99 -7.53 -4.43
CA GLN A 523 -21.56 -8.13 -3.23
C GLN A 523 -20.48 -8.82 -2.36
N ARG A 524 -19.62 -9.64 -2.96
CA ARG A 524 -18.56 -10.37 -2.23
C ARG A 524 -17.51 -9.42 -1.67
N LEU A 525 -17.16 -8.36 -2.41
CA LEU A 525 -16.18 -7.37 -1.97
C LEU A 525 -16.69 -6.57 -0.78
N ARG A 526 -17.94 -6.07 -0.82
CA ARG A 526 -18.58 -5.38 0.31
C ARG A 526 -18.60 -6.23 1.57
N HIS A 527 -18.89 -7.53 1.43
CA HIS A 527 -18.89 -8.46 2.55
C HIS A 527 -17.47 -8.71 3.08
N ALA A 528 -16.50 -8.96 2.20
CA ALA A 528 -15.11 -9.21 2.57
C ALA A 528 -14.47 -8.03 3.30
N LEU A 529 -14.79 -6.80 2.87
CA LEU A 529 -14.30 -5.56 3.49
C LEU A 529 -15.20 -5.05 4.63
N ASN A 530 -16.24 -5.80 5.01
CA ASN A 530 -17.19 -5.43 6.07
C ASN A 530 -17.75 -3.99 5.92
N GLN A 531 -17.98 -3.55 4.68
CA GLN A 531 -18.41 -2.18 4.36
C GLN A 531 -19.78 -1.79 4.92
N PRO A 532 -20.77 -2.71 5.08
CA PRO A 532 -22.01 -2.37 5.76
C PRO A 532 -21.85 -1.94 7.23
N LYS A 533 -20.71 -2.24 7.86
CA LYS A 533 -20.44 -1.98 9.28
C LYS A 533 -19.15 -1.17 9.54
N SER A 534 -18.50 -0.68 8.50
CA SER A 534 -17.22 0.04 8.61
C SER A 534 -17.21 1.30 7.74
N GLU A 535 -16.24 2.18 7.98
CA GLU A 535 -15.99 3.36 7.15
C GLU A 535 -15.13 3.04 5.90
N ASN A 536 -14.87 1.75 5.62
CA ASN A 536 -14.09 1.37 4.44
C ASN A 536 -14.87 1.71 3.17
N VAL A 537 -14.25 2.53 2.31
CA VAL A 537 -14.83 2.97 1.03
C VAL A 537 -14.05 2.44 -0.18
N ASP A 538 -13.23 1.41 0.02
CA ASP A 538 -12.41 0.84 -1.03
C ASP A 538 -13.27 0.07 -2.04
N GLY A 539 -12.89 0.14 -3.31
CA GLY A 539 -13.61 -0.52 -4.39
C GLY A 539 -12.70 -0.85 -5.55
N MET A 540 -13.30 -1.40 -6.60
CA MET A 540 -12.60 -1.74 -7.84
C MET A 540 -13.39 -1.27 -9.04
N ASP A 541 -12.70 -0.56 -9.92
CA ASP A 541 -13.17 -0.20 -11.25
C ASP A 541 -12.73 -1.30 -12.23
N ILE A 542 -13.69 -1.88 -12.96
CA ILE A 542 -13.49 -3.10 -13.73
C ILE A 542 -13.90 -2.89 -15.17
N CYS A 543 -13.06 -3.27 -16.11
CA CYS A 543 -13.40 -3.45 -17.52
C CYS A 543 -13.41 -4.95 -17.80
N LEU A 544 -14.59 -5.60 -17.96
CA LEU A 544 -14.71 -7.05 -18.12
C LEU A 544 -15.29 -7.41 -19.48
N CYS A 545 -14.59 -8.30 -20.19
CA CYS A 545 -15.01 -8.83 -21.49
C CYS A 545 -15.13 -10.35 -21.48
N LYS A 546 -16.22 -10.86 -22.04
CA LYS A 546 -16.40 -12.26 -22.46
C LYS A 546 -16.34 -12.34 -23.97
N ILE A 547 -15.42 -13.12 -24.51
CA ILE A 547 -15.23 -13.34 -25.94
C ILE A 547 -15.61 -14.79 -26.26
N ILE A 548 -16.52 -14.96 -27.21
CA ILE A 548 -16.94 -16.26 -27.74
C ILE A 548 -16.56 -16.32 -29.23
N ARG A 549 -15.67 -17.26 -29.57
CA ARG A 549 -15.31 -17.59 -30.95
C ARG A 549 -16.03 -18.86 -31.38
N LYS A 550 -16.88 -18.79 -32.41
CA LYS A 550 -17.63 -19.95 -32.88
C LYS A 550 -16.79 -20.91 -33.70
N ALA A 551 -16.95 -22.23 -33.50
CA ALA A 551 -16.19 -23.26 -34.22
C ALA A 551 -16.59 -23.44 -35.70
N THR A 552 -17.83 -23.13 -36.04
CA THR A 552 -18.48 -23.50 -37.32
C THR A 552 -18.12 -22.62 -38.52
N GLN A 553 -17.17 -21.68 -38.38
CA GLN A 553 -16.88 -20.69 -39.42
C GLN A 553 -15.43 -20.79 -39.88
N LYS A 554 -15.21 -20.76 -41.22
CA LYS A 554 -13.87 -20.69 -41.82
C LYS A 554 -13.14 -19.47 -41.24
N GLU A 555 -11.84 -19.62 -40.98
CA GLU A 555 -10.96 -18.66 -40.29
C GLU A 555 -11.04 -17.20 -40.80
N LYS A 556 -11.38 -17.01 -42.08
CA LYS A 556 -11.51 -15.69 -42.73
C LYS A 556 -12.85 -14.97 -42.49
N ASP A 557 -13.91 -15.66 -42.08
CA ASP A 557 -15.26 -15.11 -41.86
C ASP A 557 -15.78 -15.38 -40.42
N GLN A 558 -14.86 -15.64 -39.49
CA GLN A 558 -15.22 -15.97 -38.11
C GLN A 558 -15.83 -14.75 -37.39
N ARG A 559 -17.11 -14.87 -37.05
CA ARG A 559 -17.84 -13.96 -36.18
C ARG A 559 -17.47 -14.22 -34.74
N ILE A 560 -17.17 -13.14 -34.06
CA ILE A 560 -16.72 -13.13 -32.67
C ILE A 560 -17.78 -12.38 -31.87
N TYR A 561 -18.32 -13.03 -30.84
CA TYR A 561 -19.33 -12.43 -29.97
C TYR A 561 -18.63 -11.92 -28.72
N LEU A 562 -18.82 -10.64 -28.43
CA LEU A 562 -18.24 -9.97 -27.28
C LEU A 562 -19.37 -9.49 -26.36
N SER A 563 -19.37 -9.95 -25.11
CA SER A 563 -20.15 -9.33 -24.04
C SER A 563 -19.23 -8.46 -23.19
N PHE A 564 -19.64 -7.23 -22.89
CA PHE A 564 -18.90 -6.27 -22.09
C PHE A 564 -19.76 -5.72 -20.97
N SER A 565 -19.19 -5.64 -19.77
CA SER A 565 -19.73 -4.88 -18.65
C SER A 565 -18.58 -4.12 -17.98
N GLY A 566 -18.83 -2.87 -17.59
CA GLY A 566 -17.80 -2.00 -17.04
C GLY A 566 -18.26 -1.26 -15.79
N ALA A 567 -17.46 -1.29 -14.73
CA ALA A 567 -17.60 -0.47 -13.54
C ALA A 567 -16.63 0.71 -13.65
N LYS A 568 -17.14 1.91 -13.94
CA LYS A 568 -16.42 3.16 -14.28
C LYS A 568 -15.41 3.09 -15.44
N ARG A 569 -15.13 1.91 -16.00
CA ARG A 569 -14.22 1.73 -17.14
C ARG A 569 -14.99 1.53 -18.43
N SER A 570 -14.41 2.04 -19.52
CA SER A 570 -14.97 1.93 -20.87
C SER A 570 -14.13 0.96 -21.70
N LEU A 571 -14.77 0.34 -22.69
CA LEU A 571 -14.10 -0.48 -23.69
C LEU A 571 -13.87 0.34 -24.96
N PHE A 572 -12.66 0.31 -25.50
CA PHE A 572 -12.34 0.94 -26.78
C PHE A 572 -12.34 -0.11 -27.89
N LEU A 573 -13.11 0.12 -28.95
CA LEU A 573 -13.23 -0.79 -30.09
C LEU A 573 -12.73 -0.11 -31.37
N LYS A 574 -11.75 -0.72 -32.04
CA LYS A 574 -11.23 -0.28 -33.33
C LYS A 574 -11.57 -1.30 -34.41
N ARG A 575 -12.48 -0.91 -35.30
CA ARG A 575 -12.80 -1.67 -36.52
C ARG A 575 -11.95 -1.21 -37.69
N LYS A 576 -11.67 -2.10 -38.64
CA LYS A 576 -10.89 -1.77 -39.84
C LYS A 576 -11.53 -0.62 -40.62
N GLY A 577 -10.75 0.45 -40.84
CA GLY A 577 -11.17 1.62 -41.62
C GLY A 577 -12.23 2.54 -40.96
N LYS A 578 -12.58 2.30 -39.69
CA LYS A 578 -13.49 3.17 -38.92
C LYS A 578 -12.76 3.86 -37.78
N GLU A 579 -13.31 4.96 -37.28
CA GLU A 579 -12.84 5.58 -36.05
C GLU A 579 -13.07 4.66 -34.84
N VAL A 580 -12.32 4.90 -33.76
CA VAL A 580 -12.48 4.18 -32.49
C VAL A 580 -13.85 4.48 -31.89
N GLU A 581 -14.57 3.41 -31.52
CA GLU A 581 -15.83 3.46 -30.80
C GLU A 581 -15.56 3.27 -29.29
N ILE A 582 -16.20 4.09 -28.44
CA ILE A 582 -16.08 3.98 -26.98
C ILE A 582 -17.41 3.42 -26.44
N ILE A 583 -17.37 2.19 -25.94
CA ILE A 583 -18.51 1.58 -25.24
C ILE A 583 -18.37 1.91 -23.76
N LYS A 584 -19.26 2.77 -23.27
CA LYS A 584 -19.20 3.26 -21.88
C LYS A 584 -19.70 2.20 -20.91
N GLY A 585 -18.95 1.96 -19.84
CA GLY A 585 -19.45 1.26 -18.67
C GLY A 585 -20.32 2.15 -17.78
N ASP A 586 -20.86 1.55 -16.72
CA ASP A 586 -21.69 2.25 -15.75
C ASP A 586 -20.86 3.20 -14.89
N ARG A 587 -21.46 4.32 -14.48
CA ARG A 587 -20.83 5.31 -13.58
C ARG A 587 -20.88 4.89 -12.12
N ARG A 588 -20.64 3.62 -11.84
CA ARG A 588 -20.53 3.04 -10.49
C ARG A 588 -19.31 2.11 -10.43
N THR A 589 -18.68 2.04 -9.26
CA THR A 589 -17.59 1.09 -8.97
C THR A 589 -18.18 -0.21 -8.41
N THR A 590 -17.35 -1.25 -8.25
CA THR A 590 -17.69 -2.40 -7.41
C THR A 590 -17.16 -2.18 -6.00
N GLY A 591 -17.96 -2.47 -4.98
CA GLY A 591 -17.66 -2.07 -3.60
C GLY A 591 -17.88 -0.57 -3.38
N GLY A 592 -17.05 0.02 -2.52
CA GLY A 592 -17.09 1.43 -2.17
C GLY A 592 -18.23 1.85 -1.23
N GLY A 593 -18.11 3.05 -0.66
CA GLY A 593 -18.97 3.53 0.44
C GLY A 593 -20.45 3.78 0.10
N HIS A 594 -20.83 3.76 -1.18
CA HIS A 594 -22.22 3.97 -1.61
C HIS A 594 -22.76 2.76 -2.35
N PHE A 595 -23.78 2.13 -1.78
CA PHE A 595 -24.52 1.06 -2.44
C PHE A 595 -25.39 1.65 -3.56
N ASN A 596 -25.19 1.17 -4.78
CA ASN A 596 -26.08 1.47 -5.89
C ASN A 596 -26.94 0.23 -6.16
N PRO A 597 -28.28 0.33 -6.12
CA PRO A 597 -29.16 -0.81 -6.35
C PRO A 597 -29.33 -1.14 -7.84
N ASN A 598 -28.92 -0.27 -8.76
CA ASN A 598 -29.11 -0.49 -10.19
C ASN A 598 -28.11 -1.53 -10.70
N PRO A 599 -28.57 -2.58 -11.40
CA PRO A 599 -27.67 -3.62 -11.90
C PRO A 599 -26.70 -3.07 -12.95
N PHE A 600 -25.51 -3.66 -13.04
CA PHE A 600 -24.55 -3.38 -14.11
C PHE A 600 -25.16 -3.68 -15.49
N SER A 601 -24.88 -2.80 -16.44
CA SER A 601 -25.28 -2.91 -17.83
C SER A 601 -24.43 -3.95 -18.55
N LYS A 602 -25.07 -4.72 -19.45
CA LYS A 602 -24.39 -5.63 -20.37
C LYS A 602 -24.53 -5.14 -21.80
N HIS A 603 -23.40 -5.02 -22.49
CA HIS A 603 -23.34 -4.71 -23.91
C HIS A 603 -22.96 -5.95 -24.70
N GLU A 604 -23.74 -6.25 -25.74
CA GLU A 604 -23.47 -7.38 -26.64
C GLU A 604 -23.10 -6.87 -28.03
N LEU A 605 -21.95 -7.30 -28.52
CA LEU A 605 -21.36 -6.82 -29.77
C LEU A 605 -20.99 -8.01 -30.66
N SER A 606 -21.32 -7.89 -31.94
CA SER A 606 -20.85 -8.81 -32.98
C SER A 606 -19.65 -8.19 -33.70
N LEU A 607 -18.51 -8.88 -33.62
CA LEU A 607 -17.22 -8.44 -34.16
C LEU A 607 -16.72 -9.43 -35.22
N HIS A 608 -15.76 -8.99 -36.03
CA HIS A 608 -15.14 -9.79 -37.08
C HIS A 608 -13.64 -9.97 -36.80
N THR A 609 -13.06 -11.03 -37.35
CA THR A 609 -11.61 -11.25 -37.31
C THR A 609 -10.84 -10.01 -37.76
N GLY A 610 -9.88 -9.58 -36.94
CA GLY A 610 -9.06 -8.38 -37.17
C GLY A 610 -9.61 -7.09 -36.56
N ASP A 611 -10.83 -7.09 -35.99
CA ASP A 611 -11.27 -6.05 -35.07
C ASP A 611 -10.39 -6.07 -33.81
N ARG A 612 -10.22 -4.91 -33.19
CA ARG A 612 -9.33 -4.75 -32.04
C ARG A 612 -10.06 -4.12 -30.86
N ILE A 613 -9.80 -4.64 -29.67
CA ILE A 613 -10.35 -4.09 -28.43
C ILE A 613 -9.22 -3.68 -27.49
N TYR A 614 -9.46 -2.63 -26.71
CA TYR A 614 -8.53 -2.14 -25.72
C TYR A 614 -9.24 -1.93 -24.38
N LEU A 615 -8.68 -2.53 -23.34
CA LEU A 615 -9.13 -2.41 -21.96
C LEU A 615 -8.07 -1.58 -21.22
N THR A 616 -8.50 -0.60 -20.43
CA THR A 616 -7.59 0.29 -19.70
C THR A 616 -8.07 0.56 -18.28
N THR A 617 -7.13 0.85 -17.40
CA THR A 617 -7.34 1.54 -16.11
C THR A 617 -7.27 3.07 -16.32
N ASP A 618 -7.42 3.88 -15.26
CA ASP A 618 -7.30 5.35 -15.40
C ASP A 618 -5.88 5.86 -15.49
N GLY A 619 -4.86 5.16 -14.98
CA GLY A 619 -3.52 5.73 -14.87
C GLY A 619 -2.95 6.29 -16.17
N LEU A 620 -3.21 5.66 -17.33
CA LEU A 620 -2.84 6.24 -18.63
C LEU A 620 -3.51 7.59 -18.87
N MET A 621 -4.81 7.69 -18.58
CA MET A 621 -5.63 8.88 -18.82
C MET A 621 -5.32 10.00 -17.82
N ASP A 622 -4.94 9.64 -16.60
CA ASP A 622 -4.60 10.56 -15.51
C ASP A 622 -3.11 10.88 -15.42
N GLN A 623 -2.28 10.32 -16.31
CA GLN A 623 -0.89 10.74 -16.46
C GLN A 623 -0.81 12.24 -16.78
N HIS A 624 -0.01 12.97 -16.01
CA HIS A 624 0.24 14.39 -16.22
C HIS A 624 1.47 14.62 -17.10
N SER A 625 1.41 15.67 -17.93
CA SER A 625 2.59 16.27 -18.56
C SER A 625 3.27 17.28 -17.62
N PRO A 626 4.49 17.78 -17.94
CA PRO A 626 5.16 18.82 -17.15
C PRO A 626 4.34 20.11 -16.97
N SER A 627 3.37 20.36 -17.85
CA SER A 627 2.44 21.49 -17.73
C SER A 627 1.20 21.15 -16.87
N ARG A 628 1.20 20.03 -16.15
CA ARG A 628 0.09 19.50 -15.33
C ARG A 628 -1.21 19.28 -16.10
N ILE A 629 -1.10 18.97 -17.39
CA ILE A 629 -2.25 18.59 -18.21
C ILE A 629 -2.34 17.07 -18.21
N ARG A 630 -3.53 16.52 -17.97
CA ARG A 630 -3.80 15.08 -18.06
C ARG A 630 -3.84 14.59 -19.51
N PHE A 631 -3.38 13.37 -19.75
CA PHE A 631 -3.38 12.72 -21.07
C PHE A 631 -4.80 12.63 -21.64
N ARG A 632 -5.77 12.24 -20.81
CA ARG A 632 -7.21 12.08 -21.12
C ARG A 632 -7.49 11.04 -22.22
N SER A 633 -8.73 10.56 -22.23
CA SER A 633 -9.21 9.59 -23.23
C SER A 633 -9.14 10.10 -24.67
N ILE A 634 -9.23 11.41 -24.89
CA ILE A 634 -9.19 11.99 -26.25
C ILE A 634 -7.85 11.73 -26.95
N ARG A 635 -6.73 11.80 -26.24
CA ARG A 635 -5.41 11.51 -26.81
C ARG A 635 -5.25 10.02 -27.08
N PHE A 636 -5.73 9.17 -26.19
CA PHE A 636 -5.70 7.73 -26.43
C PHE A 636 -6.52 7.34 -27.66
N VAL A 637 -7.70 7.96 -27.85
CA VAL A 637 -8.51 7.78 -29.07
C VAL A 637 -7.77 8.27 -30.31
N GLN A 638 -7.07 9.41 -30.25
CA GLN A 638 -6.24 9.89 -31.35
C GLN A 638 -5.10 8.92 -31.68
N PHE A 639 -4.41 8.42 -30.66
CA PHE A 639 -3.36 7.40 -30.78
C PHE A 639 -3.90 6.13 -31.46
N LEU A 640 -5.03 5.60 -30.98
CA LEU A 640 -5.65 4.40 -31.54
C LEU A 640 -6.19 4.63 -32.97
N ASN A 641 -6.60 5.86 -33.30
CA ASN A 641 -7.01 6.19 -34.67
C ASN A 641 -5.82 6.21 -35.63
N GLN A 642 -4.67 6.72 -35.18
CA GLN A 642 -3.45 6.83 -35.98
C GLN A 642 -2.71 5.50 -36.11
N TYR A 643 -2.52 4.79 -35.00
CA TYR A 643 -1.64 3.61 -34.90
C TYR A 643 -2.39 2.30 -34.68
N GLY A 644 -3.69 2.33 -34.36
CA GLY A 644 -4.46 1.13 -34.03
C GLY A 644 -4.64 0.12 -35.17
N ASN A 645 -4.20 0.42 -36.39
CA ASN A 645 -4.16 -0.53 -37.51
C ASN A 645 -2.82 -1.29 -37.63
N LEU A 646 -1.79 -0.89 -36.89
CA LEU A 646 -0.48 -1.54 -36.88
C LEU A 646 -0.54 -2.91 -36.16
N PRO A 647 0.51 -3.75 -36.25
CA PRO A 647 0.65 -4.94 -35.43
C PRO A 647 0.67 -4.60 -33.94
N MET A 648 0.11 -5.46 -33.08
CA MET A 648 -0.05 -5.16 -31.64
C MET A 648 1.27 -4.82 -30.94
N LYS A 649 2.36 -5.50 -31.33
CA LYS A 649 3.67 -5.22 -30.76
C LYS A 649 4.20 -3.82 -31.13
N GLU A 650 3.96 -3.37 -32.36
CA GLU A 650 4.33 -2.03 -32.78
C GLU A 650 3.46 -0.97 -32.09
N GLN A 651 2.17 -1.26 -31.88
CA GLN A 651 1.29 -0.40 -31.09
C GLN A 651 1.80 -0.24 -29.66
N GLN A 652 2.23 -1.33 -29.02
CA GLN A 652 2.82 -1.28 -27.69
C GLN A 652 4.03 -0.33 -27.66
N THR A 653 5.03 -0.56 -28.53
CA THR A 653 6.25 0.27 -28.54
C THR A 653 5.94 1.75 -28.80
N ARG A 654 4.97 2.06 -29.67
CA ARG A 654 4.57 3.45 -29.92
C ARG A 654 3.80 4.06 -28.76
N LEU A 655 2.96 3.30 -28.07
CA LEU A 655 2.24 3.78 -26.89
C LEU A 655 3.20 4.05 -25.74
N GLU A 656 4.19 3.18 -25.54
CA GLU A 656 5.27 3.35 -24.56
C GLU A 656 6.08 4.63 -24.86
N ALA A 657 6.42 4.86 -26.13
CA ALA A 657 7.12 6.09 -26.55
C ALA A 657 6.25 7.35 -26.34
N GLU A 658 4.99 7.33 -26.75
CA GLU A 658 4.06 8.45 -26.55
C GLU A 658 3.87 8.77 -25.06
N LEU A 659 3.74 7.74 -24.22
CA LEU A 659 3.63 7.90 -22.77
C LEU A 659 4.91 8.51 -22.17
N HIS A 660 6.08 8.01 -22.59
CA HIS A 660 7.37 8.52 -22.15
C HIS A 660 7.56 9.99 -22.55
N ASP A 661 7.27 10.33 -23.80
CA ASP A 661 7.39 11.69 -24.34
C ASP A 661 6.39 12.64 -23.66
N TYR A 662 5.16 12.18 -23.41
CA TYR A 662 4.13 13.00 -22.77
C TYR A 662 4.46 13.32 -21.31
N ARG A 663 4.93 12.32 -20.57
CA ARG A 663 5.34 12.46 -19.17
C ARG A 663 6.64 13.27 -19.06
N SER A 664 7.60 13.03 -19.95
CA SER A 664 8.93 13.65 -19.94
C SER A 664 9.59 13.53 -18.55
N THR A 665 9.74 14.64 -17.82
CA THR A 665 10.35 14.69 -16.49
C THR A 665 9.38 14.42 -15.33
N GLU A 666 8.08 14.35 -15.58
CA GLU A 666 7.09 14.09 -14.52
C GLU A 666 7.16 12.64 -14.05
N ASN A 667 6.74 12.41 -12.80
CA ASN A 667 6.57 11.05 -12.28
C ASN A 667 5.27 10.44 -12.79
N GLN A 668 5.16 9.12 -12.66
CA GLN A 668 3.92 8.42 -12.96
C GLN A 668 2.83 8.82 -11.95
N THR A 669 1.65 9.23 -12.44
CA THR A 669 0.57 9.70 -11.54
C THR A 669 -0.05 8.55 -10.75
N ASP A 670 -0.34 7.44 -11.45
CA ASP A 670 -1.08 6.28 -10.95
C ASP A 670 -0.64 4.97 -11.61
N ASP A 671 -1.08 3.82 -11.13
CA ASP A 671 -0.85 2.52 -11.78
C ASP A 671 -1.42 2.51 -13.21
N ILE A 672 -0.65 2.01 -14.19
CA ILE A 672 -1.06 2.01 -15.60
C ILE A 672 -1.21 0.59 -16.12
N THR A 673 -2.43 0.25 -16.54
CA THR A 673 -2.74 -1.01 -17.23
C THR A 673 -3.46 -0.75 -18.55
N VAL A 674 -2.89 -1.26 -19.64
CA VAL A 674 -3.49 -1.24 -20.98
C VAL A 674 -3.33 -2.60 -21.62
N ILE A 675 -4.45 -3.20 -22.01
CA ILE A 675 -4.49 -4.48 -22.72
C ILE A 675 -5.02 -4.23 -24.12
N GLY A 676 -4.23 -4.54 -25.14
CA GLY A 676 -4.67 -4.51 -26.54
C GLY A 676 -4.81 -5.92 -27.09
N LEU A 677 -5.98 -6.24 -27.65
CA LEU A 677 -6.24 -7.52 -28.31
C LEU A 677 -6.68 -7.32 -29.75
N LYS A 678 -6.13 -8.11 -30.66
CA LYS A 678 -6.67 -8.28 -32.01
C LYS A 678 -7.41 -9.61 -32.06
N LEU A 679 -8.71 -9.53 -32.36
CA LEU A 679 -9.67 -10.62 -32.26
C LEU A 679 -9.63 -11.55 -33.46
#